data_AF-A0AAE4TNP8-F1
#
_entry.id   AF-A0AAE4TNP8-F1
#
_cell.length_a   1.000
_cell.length_b   1.000
_cell.length_c   1.000
_cell.angle_alpha   90.00
_cell.angle_beta   90.00
_cell.angle_gamma   90.00
#
_symmetry.space_group_name_H-M   'P 1'
#
loop_
_entity.id
_entity.type
_entity.pdbx_description
1 polymer ?
#
loop_
_entity_poly.entity_id
_entity_poly.type
_entity_poly.pdbx_seq_one_letter_code
_entity_poly.pdbx_strand_id
1 'polypeptide(L)'
;MYKGNTLKKWILAVAISAALAGCASETSTQIPTGIRLIENVQLTDSQVGIPYKKYQLANGLTVILHQDRSDPLVHVDVTYHVGSARELAGRSGFAHLFEHMMFQGSEHVADEQHFEVVTEAGGMLNGSTNTDRTNYFETVPSNQLEKMLWLESDRMGFLLPALTSEKFEVQRETVKNERAQRIDNQPYGRMSERFNQAMFPVGHPYSWPVIGRPEDLNRATVDDVKHFFQRWYGPNNATLTIGGDFDEQQALAWVNKYFGEIPRGPEVQSEPKTLVTLDKTRYISMEDNVHLPLIRIGFPTVYASHPDEAALDLLANILGGGKTSLIYKNLVKDGYAVQASVSQPCQELACQMSIYALANPQKGTTLAELEQRILASINEFEQRGVTDEDLQKVKVQFEADSIFGLQSVKGKVSTLALNQTLFGEPNKIASDLARYANVTKDDVMRVFKKYIKDKPMVVMSVVPQGMKALVAHPDNFTAQTLPVAQTAVEGELPTAKLVSSFDRSKMPATGAAPVLKVPQIWTSKLANGIEVMGTQSAETPTVELVIYLNGGHRLVPVEKAGLASLTAEMLNESTQKRSSEQLSQALEMLGSTVDFSASEYQSTIKVSALTEHLDETLAILEEKLFEPAFNEADFARVKQQQLQQIQHMQSNPSYQASAALYSLLYGNNNALGVSDAGTLDSVAALTLADVKAFYAEQYRGANAKIITVANLPESALLPKLAGLSKWQGEASVLPPLKSFPALKGGTIYVIDKPGAAQSVINIAKRALPYDATGNYFKSYLMNYPLGGAFNSRINLNLRENKGYTYGARTSFSGAGEAGEFIASSDVRTDVTAKALNEFIKEIKAYQQQGMTDAELTFMRNSVSQGQALDYETPYQKAGFMRMIQRYQLSQDFTTEQDKIINTVTKDELNALAASELDISQMIILVVGDKAKIEADLATLGYPIETLVL
;
A
#
# COMPACT_ATOMS: atom_id res chain seq x y z
N MET A 1 21.93 73.33 34.50
CA MET A 1 22.27 72.32 35.52
C MET A 1 21.32 71.15 35.36
N TYR A 2 21.73 70.06 34.71
CA TYR A 2 21.17 68.71 34.90
C TYR A 2 22.14 67.74 34.22
N LYS A 3 23.01 67.11 35.02
CA LYS A 3 23.85 65.99 34.61
C LYS A 3 23.46 64.80 35.48
N GLY A 4 23.02 63.72 34.83
CA GLY A 4 22.83 62.44 35.48
C GLY A 4 21.85 61.56 34.71
N ASN A 5 22.35 60.73 33.77
CA ASN A 5 21.72 59.43 33.49
C ASN A 5 22.46 58.48 32.53
N THR A 6 23.77 58.63 32.30
CA THR A 6 24.50 57.72 31.39
C THR A 6 24.95 56.41 32.03
N LEU A 7 24.99 56.30 33.37
CA LEU A 7 25.48 55.09 34.04
C LEU A 7 24.41 53.99 34.25
N LYS A 8 23.12 54.32 34.20
CA LYS A 8 22.03 53.34 34.40
C LYS A 8 21.69 52.51 33.15
N LYS A 9 22.08 52.95 31.96
CA LYS A 9 21.78 52.22 30.70
C LYS A 9 22.74 51.06 30.42
N TRP A 10 23.97 51.12 30.92
CA TRP A 10 24.95 50.05 30.71
C TRP A 10 24.75 48.86 31.66
N ILE A 11 24.31 49.10 32.89
CA ILE A 11 24.02 48.02 33.86
C ILE A 11 22.76 47.24 33.47
N LEU A 12 21.76 47.91 32.88
CA LEU A 12 20.55 47.23 32.39
C LEU A 12 20.80 46.42 31.10
N ALA A 13 21.68 46.90 30.20
CA ALA A 13 22.06 46.16 29.00
C ALA A 13 22.91 44.90 29.29
N VAL A 14 23.79 44.96 30.29
CA VAL A 14 24.58 43.79 30.73
C VAL A 14 23.72 42.79 31.53
N ALA A 15 22.75 43.26 32.32
CA ALA A 15 21.81 42.39 33.03
C ALA A 15 20.80 41.69 32.10
N ILE A 16 20.38 42.35 31.00
CA ILE A 16 19.51 41.73 29.98
C ILE A 16 20.30 40.76 29.10
N SER A 17 21.58 41.03 28.83
CA SER A 17 22.45 40.10 28.10
C SER A 17 22.83 38.85 28.93
N ALA A 18 22.98 38.98 30.24
CA ALA A 18 23.19 37.85 31.16
C ALA A 18 21.90 37.05 31.43
N ALA A 19 20.71 37.68 31.35
CA ALA A 19 19.42 37.00 31.43
C ALA A 19 19.02 36.29 30.13
N LEU A 20 19.48 36.77 28.96
CA LEU A 20 19.23 36.12 27.66
C LEU A 20 20.23 34.99 27.33
N ALA A 21 21.39 34.95 27.98
CA ALA A 21 22.30 33.79 27.92
C ALA A 21 21.92 32.65 28.90
N GLY A 22 20.97 32.89 29.81
CA GLY A 22 20.56 31.95 30.86
C GLY A 22 19.38 31.04 30.53
N CYS A 23 18.79 31.14 29.33
CA CYS A 23 17.61 30.35 28.92
C CYS A 23 17.86 29.44 27.70
N ALA A 24 19.11 29.07 27.45
CA ALA A 24 19.46 27.91 26.65
C ALA A 24 20.16 26.90 27.56
N SER A 25 19.45 26.43 28.58
CA SER A 25 19.82 25.16 29.20
C SER A 25 19.50 24.09 28.16
N GLU A 26 20.46 23.77 27.30
CA GLU A 26 20.50 22.44 26.69
C GLU A 26 20.45 21.46 27.85
N THR A 27 19.27 20.90 28.13
CA THR A 27 19.15 19.71 28.96
C THR A 27 20.02 18.66 28.29
N SER A 28 21.22 18.45 28.81
CA SER A 28 22.10 17.40 28.34
C SER A 28 21.34 16.09 28.52
N THR A 29 20.89 15.47 27.43
CA THR A 29 20.20 14.18 27.47
C THR A 29 21.12 13.21 28.22
N GLN A 30 20.71 12.73 29.38
CA GLN A 30 21.51 11.77 30.13
C GLN A 30 21.42 10.42 29.42
N ILE A 31 22.41 10.14 28.56
CA ILE A 31 22.47 8.90 27.78
C ILE A 31 22.72 7.72 28.75
N PRO A 32 21.90 6.65 28.71
CA PRO A 32 22.12 5.47 29.54
C PRO A 32 23.50 4.84 29.34
N THR A 33 24.05 4.24 30.41
CA THR A 33 25.32 3.50 30.30
C THR A 33 25.18 2.36 29.31
N GLY A 34 26.13 2.25 28.37
CA GLY A 34 26.08 1.27 27.28
C GLY A 34 25.53 1.81 25.96
N ILE A 35 25.00 3.04 25.94
CA ILE A 35 24.59 3.74 24.73
C ILE A 35 25.56 4.89 24.44
N ARG A 36 25.91 5.10 23.18
CA ARG A 36 26.66 6.27 22.71
C ARG A 36 25.92 7.00 21.59
N LEU A 37 25.90 8.33 21.64
CA LEU A 37 25.48 9.16 20.51
C LEU A 37 26.56 9.11 19.43
N ILE A 38 26.15 8.83 18.20
CA ILE A 38 27.03 8.75 17.02
C ILE A 38 26.86 9.99 16.14
N GLU A 39 25.62 10.43 15.96
CA GLU A 39 25.27 11.50 15.03
C GLU A 39 24.04 12.27 15.53
N ASN A 40 24.01 13.59 15.34
CA ASN A 40 22.84 14.42 15.58
C ASN A 40 22.65 15.34 14.37
N VAL A 41 21.62 15.07 13.58
CA VAL A 41 21.28 15.80 12.37
C VAL A 41 20.10 16.72 12.65
N GLN A 42 20.32 18.02 12.44
CA GLN A 42 19.29 19.05 12.48
C GLN A 42 19.17 19.65 11.08
N LEU A 43 17.95 20.04 10.69
CA LEU A 43 17.70 20.70 9.41
C LEU A 43 17.46 22.19 9.64
N THR A 44 17.90 23.01 8.70
CA THR A 44 17.44 24.40 8.59
C THR A 44 16.07 24.45 7.91
N ASP A 45 15.26 25.47 8.18
CA ASP A 45 13.88 25.62 7.67
C ASP A 45 13.71 25.47 6.14
N SER A 46 14.78 25.65 5.35
CA SER A 46 14.76 25.53 3.88
C SER A 46 15.34 24.22 3.32
N GLN A 47 15.76 23.27 4.16
CA GLN A 47 16.41 22.03 3.71
C GLN A 47 15.43 20.84 3.74
N VAL A 48 15.24 20.17 2.60
CA VAL A 48 14.51 18.89 2.53
C VAL A 48 15.36 17.78 3.15
N GLY A 49 14.82 17.08 4.13
CA GLY A 49 15.48 15.96 4.82
C GLY A 49 14.66 15.50 6.02
N ILE A 50 15.25 14.65 6.87
CA ILE A 50 14.64 14.24 8.15
C ILE A 50 15.64 14.50 9.29
N PRO A 51 15.30 15.31 10.31
CA PRO A 51 16.16 15.49 11.48
C PRO A 51 16.15 14.23 12.35
N TYR A 52 17.30 13.77 12.83
CA TYR A 52 17.37 12.59 13.70
C TYR A 52 18.60 12.60 14.60
N LYS A 53 18.60 11.68 15.57
CA LYS A 53 19.80 11.29 16.32
C LYS A 53 20.08 9.81 16.15
N LYS A 54 21.33 9.48 15.85
CA LYS A 54 21.82 8.10 15.73
C LYS A 54 22.61 7.75 16.97
N TYR A 55 22.26 6.62 17.57
CA TYR A 55 22.89 6.03 18.72
C TYR A 55 23.40 4.63 18.39
N GLN A 56 24.31 4.12 19.21
CA GLN A 56 24.71 2.73 19.16
C GLN A 56 24.83 2.15 20.57
N LEU A 57 24.26 0.96 20.77
CA LEU A 57 24.41 0.19 22.01
C LEU A 57 25.75 -0.56 22.01
N ALA A 58 26.22 -0.94 23.20
CA ALA A 58 27.45 -1.71 23.38
C ALA A 58 27.42 -3.09 22.70
N ASN A 59 26.24 -3.68 22.53
CA ASN A 59 26.05 -4.94 21.79
C ASN A 59 26.05 -4.76 20.26
N GLY A 60 26.08 -3.51 19.76
CA GLY A 60 26.14 -3.17 18.34
C GLY A 60 24.83 -2.70 17.72
N LEU A 61 23.70 -2.73 18.44
CA LEU A 61 22.42 -2.24 17.91
C LEU A 61 22.53 -0.78 17.49
N THR A 62 22.21 -0.50 16.23
CA THR A 62 22.06 0.87 15.75
C THR A 62 20.65 1.34 16.08
N VAL A 63 20.54 2.53 16.69
CA VAL A 63 19.26 3.12 17.08
C VAL A 63 19.14 4.50 16.45
N ILE A 64 18.07 4.76 15.72
CA ILE A 64 17.83 6.05 15.07
C ILE A 64 16.52 6.62 15.62
N LEU A 65 16.57 7.84 16.15
CA LEU A 65 15.43 8.52 16.75
C LEU A 65 15.09 9.79 15.95
N HIS A 66 13.88 9.85 15.41
CA HIS A 66 13.30 11.04 14.77
C HIS A 66 12.11 11.54 15.59
N GLN A 67 12.31 12.55 16.43
CA GLN A 67 11.21 13.11 17.23
C GLN A 67 10.32 13.99 16.33
N ASP A 68 9.03 13.68 16.27
CA ASP A 68 8.03 14.39 15.50
C ASP A 68 6.73 14.51 16.31
N ARG A 69 6.26 15.73 16.57
CA ARG A 69 5.09 15.98 17.42
C ARG A 69 3.85 16.40 16.62
N SER A 70 3.86 16.22 15.29
CA SER A 70 2.76 16.59 14.41
C SER A 70 1.48 15.84 14.74
N ASP A 71 1.61 14.54 15.03
CA ASP A 71 0.54 13.60 15.26
C ASP A 71 0.93 12.71 16.47
N PRO A 72 -0.03 12.29 17.31
CA PRO A 72 0.27 11.56 18.55
C PRO A 72 0.58 10.07 18.30
N LEU A 73 1.35 9.79 17.26
CA LEU A 73 1.73 8.47 16.77
C LEU A 73 3.22 8.25 16.97
N VAL A 74 3.60 6.98 17.05
CA VAL A 74 4.98 6.54 16.93
C VAL A 74 5.04 5.37 15.95
N HIS A 75 6.06 5.36 15.11
CA HIS A 75 6.38 4.25 14.24
C HIS A 75 7.72 3.66 14.65
N VAL A 76 7.73 2.35 14.85
CA VAL A 76 8.88 1.55 15.23
C VAL A 76 9.17 0.61 14.07
N ASP A 77 10.41 0.63 13.57
CA ASP A 77 10.90 -0.28 12.52
C ASP A 77 12.18 -0.95 13.01
N VAL A 78 12.15 -2.28 13.10
CA VAL A 78 13.34 -3.11 13.31
C VAL A 78 13.71 -3.77 11.98
N THR A 79 14.74 -3.23 11.34
CA THR A 79 15.28 -3.79 10.10
C THR A 79 16.53 -4.63 10.39
N TYR A 80 16.49 -5.89 9.99
CA TYR A 80 17.64 -6.79 9.96
C TYR A 80 18.26 -6.81 8.57
N HIS A 81 19.59 -6.68 8.47
CA HIS A 81 20.31 -6.73 7.19
C HIS A 81 20.54 -8.18 6.73
N VAL A 82 19.42 -8.88 6.53
CA VAL A 82 19.34 -10.26 6.03
C VAL A 82 18.08 -10.39 5.18
N GLY A 83 18.21 -10.88 3.95
CA GLY A 83 17.10 -11.23 3.08
C GLY A 83 17.41 -12.53 2.34
N SER A 84 16.69 -12.84 1.26
CA SER A 84 16.94 -14.08 0.51
C SER A 84 18.34 -14.16 -0.11
N ALA A 85 19.06 -13.04 -0.23
CA ALA A 85 20.42 -13.01 -0.74
C ALA A 85 21.47 -13.58 0.23
N ARG A 86 21.09 -13.80 1.49
CA ARG A 86 21.93 -14.45 2.51
C ARG A 86 21.65 -15.95 2.66
N GLU A 87 20.80 -16.50 1.80
CA GLU A 87 20.48 -17.92 1.76
C GLU A 87 21.52 -18.72 0.99
N LEU A 88 21.53 -20.03 1.22
CA LEU A 88 22.41 -20.95 0.51
C LEU A 88 21.69 -21.64 -0.65
N ALA A 89 22.46 -22.01 -1.66
CA ALA A 89 21.96 -22.69 -2.86
C ALA A 89 21.16 -23.95 -2.52
N GLY A 90 19.96 -24.09 -3.10
CA GLY A 90 19.06 -25.22 -2.82
C GLY A 90 18.44 -25.21 -1.41
N ARG A 91 18.52 -24.08 -0.71
CA ARG A 91 17.90 -23.80 0.59
C ARG A 91 17.24 -22.40 0.53
N SER A 92 16.44 -22.13 -0.50
CA SER A 92 15.76 -20.85 -0.69
C SER A 92 14.44 -20.71 0.09
N GLY A 93 14.05 -19.47 0.38
CA GLY A 93 12.79 -19.12 1.06
C GLY A 93 12.86 -19.12 2.58
N PHE A 94 14.07 -19.25 3.13
CA PHE A 94 14.32 -19.25 4.56
C PHE A 94 14.10 -17.88 5.19
N ALA A 95 14.56 -16.79 4.58
CA ALA A 95 14.34 -15.45 5.11
C ALA A 95 12.84 -15.12 5.21
N HIS A 96 12.08 -15.46 4.18
CA HIS A 96 10.62 -15.28 4.15
C HIS A 96 9.89 -16.22 5.11
N LEU A 97 10.25 -17.50 5.16
CA LEU A 97 9.69 -18.43 6.15
C LEU A 97 10.00 -17.96 7.59
N PHE A 98 11.20 -17.43 7.80
CA PHE A 98 11.60 -16.91 9.10
C PHE A 98 10.82 -15.66 9.51
N GLU A 99 10.46 -14.82 8.54
CA GLU A 99 9.51 -13.73 8.75
C GLU A 99 8.21 -14.20 9.40
N HIS A 100 7.62 -15.28 8.87
CA HIS A 100 6.42 -15.89 9.46
C HIS A 100 6.67 -16.46 10.85
N MET A 101 7.79 -17.17 11.04
CA MET A 101 8.14 -17.75 12.34
C MET A 101 8.31 -16.70 13.44
N MET A 102 8.75 -15.50 13.08
CA MET A 102 8.89 -14.35 13.98
C MET A 102 7.55 -13.77 14.47
N PHE A 103 6.43 -14.25 13.94
CA PHE A 103 5.09 -13.93 14.43
C PHE A 103 4.45 -15.03 15.28
N GLN A 104 5.10 -16.20 15.44
CA GLN A 104 4.54 -17.35 16.16
C GLN A 104 4.84 -17.33 17.67
N GLY A 105 5.05 -16.14 18.23
CA GLY A 105 5.42 -15.92 19.63
C GLY A 105 6.91 -16.10 19.94
N SER A 106 7.26 -15.81 21.20
CA SER A 106 8.59 -15.88 21.82
C SER A 106 8.47 -16.49 23.24
N GLU A 107 9.54 -16.51 24.03
CA GLU A 107 9.50 -17.10 25.38
C GLU A 107 8.46 -16.44 26.30
N HIS A 108 8.21 -15.13 26.13
CA HIS A 108 7.30 -14.36 26.99
C HIS A 108 6.05 -13.83 26.27
N VAL A 109 5.99 -13.94 24.95
CA VAL A 109 4.83 -13.58 24.12
C VAL A 109 4.27 -14.85 23.51
N ALA A 110 3.03 -15.20 23.87
CA ALA A 110 2.36 -16.38 23.37
C ALA A 110 2.13 -16.32 21.85
N ASP A 111 1.70 -17.45 21.29
CA ASP A 111 1.28 -17.49 19.89
C ASP A 111 0.15 -16.48 19.63
N GLU A 112 0.16 -15.83 18.47
CA GLU A 112 -0.80 -14.78 18.05
C GLU A 112 -0.87 -13.51 18.94
N GLN A 113 -0.32 -13.56 20.16
CA GLN A 113 -0.37 -12.48 21.14
C GLN A 113 0.33 -11.22 20.65
N HIS A 114 1.37 -11.35 19.80
CA HIS A 114 2.02 -10.19 19.21
C HIS A 114 1.04 -9.33 18.40
N PHE A 115 0.24 -9.94 17.52
CA PHE A 115 -0.79 -9.23 16.76
C PHE A 115 -1.90 -8.70 17.66
N GLU A 116 -2.29 -9.48 18.67
CA GLU A 116 -3.33 -9.09 19.63
C GLU A 116 -2.94 -7.81 20.36
N VAL A 117 -1.72 -7.78 20.90
CA VAL A 117 -1.21 -6.69 21.73
C VAL A 117 -1.08 -5.39 20.93
N VAL A 118 -0.63 -5.46 19.68
CA VAL A 118 -0.55 -4.27 18.81
C VAL A 118 -1.94 -3.81 18.39
N THR A 119 -2.83 -4.73 18.00
CA THR A 119 -4.20 -4.37 17.58
C THR A 119 -4.97 -3.76 18.76
N GLU A 120 -4.85 -4.35 19.96
CA GLU A 120 -5.43 -3.82 21.20
C GLU A 120 -4.86 -2.45 21.56
N ALA A 121 -3.58 -2.21 21.24
CA ALA A 121 -2.94 -0.92 21.38
C ALA A 121 -3.40 0.11 20.32
N GLY A 122 -4.37 -0.21 19.46
CA GLY A 122 -4.84 0.63 18.35
C GLY A 122 -3.86 0.72 17.20
N GLY A 123 -2.88 -0.17 17.17
CA GLY A 123 -1.81 -0.15 16.20
C GLY A 123 -2.12 -0.92 14.92
N MET A 124 -1.29 -0.66 13.92
CA MET A 124 -1.12 -1.54 12.77
C MET A 124 0.31 -2.04 12.76
N LEU A 125 0.52 -3.32 12.43
CA LEU A 125 1.84 -3.90 12.23
C LEU A 125 1.95 -4.62 10.89
N ASN A 126 3.18 -4.86 10.45
CA ASN A 126 3.47 -5.82 9.41
C ASN A 126 4.94 -6.28 9.45
N GLY A 127 5.25 -7.31 8.66
CA GLY A 127 6.60 -7.72 8.30
C GLY A 127 6.80 -7.59 6.79
N SER A 128 8.05 -7.47 6.35
CA SER A 128 8.37 -7.71 4.94
C SER A 128 9.78 -8.26 4.76
N THR A 129 9.91 -9.18 3.80
CA THR A 129 11.20 -9.72 3.36
C THR A 129 11.42 -9.41 1.89
N ASN A 130 12.62 -8.94 1.56
CA ASN A 130 13.09 -8.85 0.18
C ASN A 130 14.43 -9.59 0.03
N THR A 131 15.17 -9.32 -1.05
CA THR A 131 16.47 -9.95 -1.28
C THR A 131 17.51 -9.56 -0.24
N ASP A 132 17.50 -8.32 0.26
CA ASP A 132 18.61 -7.75 1.02
C ASP A 132 18.28 -7.57 2.52
N ARG A 133 17.00 -7.47 2.87
CA ARG A 133 16.56 -7.21 4.25
C ARG A 133 15.24 -7.90 4.62
N THR A 134 15.05 -8.07 5.92
CA THR A 134 13.78 -8.42 6.58
C THR A 134 13.53 -7.37 7.64
N ASN A 135 12.36 -6.74 7.62
CA ASN A 135 11.98 -5.76 8.64
C ASN A 135 10.61 -6.06 9.22
N TYR A 136 10.44 -5.67 10.47
CA TYR A 136 9.17 -5.69 11.19
C TYR A 136 8.89 -4.29 11.68
N PHE A 137 7.65 -3.86 11.53
CA PHE A 137 7.29 -2.49 11.86
C PHE A 137 5.86 -2.37 12.33
N GLU A 138 5.65 -1.36 13.15
CA GLU A 138 4.36 -1.04 13.72
C GLU A 138 4.20 0.47 13.84
N THR A 139 3.01 0.96 13.52
CA THR A 139 2.57 2.31 13.87
C THR A 139 1.54 2.19 14.98
N VAL A 140 1.78 2.85 16.10
CA VAL A 140 0.91 2.83 17.27
C VAL A 140 0.73 4.25 17.84
N PRO A 141 -0.28 4.49 18.67
CA PRO A 141 -0.35 5.69 19.50
C PRO A 141 0.89 5.84 20.39
N SER A 142 1.35 7.08 20.58
CA SER A 142 2.58 7.43 21.30
C SER A 142 2.71 6.81 22.71
N ASN A 143 1.61 6.68 23.44
CA ASN A 143 1.54 6.07 24.78
C ASN A 143 1.83 4.56 24.79
N GLN A 144 1.98 3.92 23.64
CA GLN A 144 2.23 2.49 23.48
C GLN A 144 3.70 2.15 23.16
N LEU A 145 4.59 3.14 23.03
CA LEU A 145 5.99 2.93 22.61
C LEU A 145 6.72 1.86 23.45
N GLU A 146 6.64 1.92 24.79
CA GLU A 146 7.34 0.96 25.65
C GLU A 146 6.92 -0.48 25.35
N LYS A 147 5.63 -0.70 25.09
CA LYS A 147 5.06 -2.01 24.79
C LYS A 147 5.60 -2.55 23.46
N MET A 148 5.75 -1.70 22.45
CA MET A 148 6.36 -2.10 21.17
C MET A 148 7.84 -2.46 21.35
N LEU A 149 8.60 -1.65 22.09
CA LEU A 149 10.00 -1.97 22.40
C LEU A 149 10.17 -3.27 23.19
N TRP A 150 9.23 -3.57 24.10
CA TRP A 150 9.19 -4.84 24.81
C TRP A 150 8.93 -6.01 23.83
N LEU A 151 7.89 -5.93 23.00
CA LEU A 151 7.56 -6.94 21.98
C LEU A 151 8.75 -7.22 21.04
N GLU A 152 9.33 -6.16 20.47
CA GLU A 152 10.44 -6.26 19.53
C GLU A 152 11.69 -6.86 20.15
N SER A 153 11.99 -6.48 21.40
CA SER A 153 13.13 -7.04 22.11
C SER A 153 12.93 -8.52 22.49
N ASP A 154 11.71 -8.93 22.80
CA ASP A 154 11.43 -10.31 23.18
C ASP A 154 11.57 -11.23 21.97
N ARG A 155 11.06 -10.76 20.83
CA ARG A 155 11.25 -11.40 19.54
C ARG A 155 12.72 -11.45 19.10
N MET A 156 13.51 -10.40 19.34
CA MET A 156 14.95 -10.39 19.01
C MET A 156 15.79 -11.29 19.94
N GLY A 157 15.48 -11.33 21.24
CA GLY A 157 16.33 -11.99 22.23
C GLY A 157 15.88 -13.38 22.65
N PHE A 158 14.58 -13.67 22.56
CA PHE A 158 13.93 -14.79 23.26
C PHE A 158 13.00 -15.60 22.35
N LEU A 159 13.19 -15.57 21.03
CA LEU A 159 12.37 -16.33 20.08
C LEU A 159 12.60 -17.85 20.15
N LEU A 160 13.87 -18.29 20.26
CA LEU A 160 14.27 -19.69 20.07
C LEU A 160 13.46 -20.71 20.90
N PRO A 161 13.12 -20.45 22.18
CA PRO A 161 12.30 -21.37 22.98
C PRO A 161 10.88 -21.60 22.44
N ALA A 162 10.32 -20.64 21.70
CA ALA A 162 8.98 -20.74 21.11
C ALA A 162 8.95 -21.48 19.77
N LEU A 163 10.11 -21.71 19.14
CA LEU A 163 10.21 -22.41 17.85
C LEU A 163 10.09 -23.93 18.03
N THR A 164 8.84 -24.41 18.01
CA THR A 164 8.50 -25.85 18.05
C THR A 164 8.39 -26.43 16.65
N SER A 165 8.55 -27.76 16.53
CA SER A 165 8.35 -28.47 15.25
C SER A 165 6.92 -28.32 14.72
N GLU A 166 5.92 -28.31 15.61
CA GLU A 166 4.51 -28.14 15.22
C GLU A 166 4.26 -26.78 14.55
N LYS A 167 4.68 -25.68 15.18
CA LYS A 167 4.56 -24.33 14.63
C LYS A 167 5.32 -24.18 13.31
N PHE A 168 6.52 -24.77 13.24
CA PHE A 168 7.31 -24.80 12.03
C PHE A 168 6.57 -25.50 10.86
N GLU A 169 5.98 -26.67 11.11
CA GLU A 169 5.25 -27.40 10.08
C GLU A 169 4.01 -26.65 9.60
N VAL A 170 3.26 -26.03 10.53
CA VAL A 170 2.13 -25.16 10.18
C VAL A 170 2.56 -24.01 9.28
N GLN A 171 3.60 -23.25 9.67
CA GLN A 171 4.05 -22.11 8.87
C GLN A 171 4.70 -22.51 7.55
N ARG A 172 5.38 -23.66 7.51
CA ARG A 172 5.92 -24.21 6.25
C ARG A 172 4.81 -24.48 5.24
N GLU A 173 3.70 -25.09 5.66
CA GLU A 173 2.55 -25.31 4.79
C GLU A 173 1.83 -24.00 4.44
N THR A 174 1.74 -23.04 5.36
CA THR A 174 1.21 -21.70 5.10
C THR A 174 2.00 -20.99 4.00
N VAL A 175 3.33 -20.95 4.06
CA VAL A 175 4.18 -20.31 3.04
C VAL A 175 4.08 -21.03 1.69
N LYS A 176 3.99 -22.37 1.67
CA LYS A 176 3.75 -23.12 0.42
C LYS A 176 2.40 -22.78 -0.20
N ASN A 177 1.36 -22.65 0.61
CA ASN A 177 0.04 -22.20 0.16
C ASN A 177 0.07 -20.76 -0.35
N GLU A 178 0.80 -19.87 0.33
CA GLU A 178 0.99 -18.49 -0.12
C GLU A 178 1.67 -18.45 -1.48
N ARG A 179 2.73 -19.24 -1.69
CA ARG A 179 3.37 -19.36 -3.01
C ARG A 179 2.39 -19.83 -4.06
N ALA A 180 1.61 -20.88 -3.77
CA ALA A 180 0.62 -21.39 -4.69
C ALA A 180 -0.39 -20.29 -5.09
N GLN A 181 -0.85 -19.48 -4.13
CA GLN A 181 -1.80 -18.39 -4.36
C GLN A 181 -1.19 -17.19 -5.09
N ARG A 182 -0.09 -16.63 -4.57
CA ARG A 182 0.49 -15.36 -5.00
C ARG A 182 1.44 -15.47 -6.19
N ILE A 183 1.97 -16.67 -6.48
CA ILE A 183 2.99 -16.85 -7.52
C ILE A 183 2.54 -17.86 -8.56
N ASP A 184 2.18 -19.08 -8.16
CA ASP A 184 1.95 -20.15 -9.13
C ASP A 184 0.56 -20.07 -9.79
N ASN A 185 -0.46 -19.56 -9.10
CA ASN A 185 -1.82 -19.36 -9.63
C ASN A 185 -2.09 -17.93 -10.13
N GLN A 186 -1.25 -16.96 -9.78
CA GLN A 186 -1.40 -15.57 -10.22
C GLN A 186 -0.89 -15.43 -11.67
N PRO A 187 -1.69 -14.86 -12.60
CA PRO A 187 -1.23 -14.56 -13.94
C PRO A 187 0.09 -13.78 -13.93
N TYR A 188 1.08 -14.22 -14.71
CA TYR A 188 2.44 -13.69 -14.78
C TYR A 188 3.26 -13.82 -13.48
N GLY A 189 2.77 -14.48 -12.42
CA GLY A 189 3.41 -14.53 -11.11
C GLY A 189 4.81 -15.18 -11.12
N ARG A 190 5.01 -16.19 -11.98
CA ARG A 190 6.30 -16.88 -12.15
C ARG A 190 7.29 -16.18 -13.08
N MET A 191 6.88 -15.07 -13.71
CA MET A 191 7.69 -14.36 -14.70
C MET A 191 9.03 -13.91 -14.12
N SER A 192 9.02 -13.23 -12.98
CA SER A 192 10.25 -12.70 -12.37
C SER A 192 11.20 -13.80 -11.89
N GLU A 193 10.69 -14.93 -11.38
CA GLU A 193 11.52 -16.08 -11.00
C GLU A 193 12.30 -16.62 -12.21
N ARG A 194 11.60 -16.85 -13.32
CA ARG A 194 12.22 -17.36 -14.56
C ARG A 194 13.17 -16.35 -15.19
N PHE A 195 12.78 -15.08 -15.20
CA PHE A 195 13.59 -14.01 -15.75
C PHE A 195 14.93 -13.86 -15.00
N ASN A 196 14.88 -13.85 -13.67
CA ASN A 196 16.07 -13.69 -12.83
C ASN A 196 17.03 -14.89 -12.93
N GLN A 197 16.52 -16.12 -13.13
CA GLN A 197 17.36 -17.30 -13.41
C GLN A 197 18.17 -17.17 -14.70
N ALA A 198 17.69 -16.39 -15.68
CA ALA A 198 18.41 -16.10 -16.91
C ALA A 198 19.25 -14.83 -16.84
N MET A 199 18.90 -13.87 -15.98
CA MET A 199 19.63 -12.61 -15.80
C MET A 199 20.92 -12.80 -15.01
N PHE A 200 20.85 -13.51 -13.90
CA PHE A 200 21.95 -13.62 -12.95
C PHE A 200 22.79 -14.88 -13.19
N PRO A 201 24.12 -14.82 -12.96
CA PRO A 201 24.97 -15.99 -13.10
C PRO A 201 24.63 -17.04 -12.03
N VAL A 202 24.99 -18.30 -12.31
CA VAL A 202 24.77 -19.43 -11.40
C VAL A 202 25.46 -19.15 -10.06
N GLY A 203 24.72 -19.28 -8.96
CA GLY A 203 25.20 -19.01 -7.61
C GLY A 203 25.02 -17.56 -7.15
N HIS A 204 24.65 -16.64 -8.04
CA HIS A 204 24.29 -15.29 -7.61
C HIS A 204 22.98 -15.30 -6.80
N PRO A 205 22.92 -14.59 -5.66
CA PRO A 205 21.78 -14.68 -4.73
C PRO A 205 20.43 -14.27 -5.33
N TYR A 206 20.43 -13.31 -6.26
CA TYR A 206 19.17 -12.87 -6.90
C TYR A 206 18.62 -13.85 -7.95
N SER A 207 19.24 -15.02 -8.15
CA SER A 207 18.76 -16.05 -9.09
C SER A 207 17.64 -16.94 -8.52
N TRP A 208 17.35 -16.87 -7.22
CA TRP A 208 16.25 -17.59 -6.57
C TRP A 208 15.19 -16.63 -6.01
N PRO A 209 13.93 -17.08 -5.93
CA PRO A 209 12.84 -16.22 -5.46
C PRO A 209 12.87 -16.05 -3.94
N VAL A 210 12.47 -14.88 -3.45
CA VAL A 210 12.37 -14.57 -2.01
C VAL A 210 11.44 -15.55 -1.28
N ILE A 211 10.32 -15.92 -1.90
CA ILE A 211 9.36 -16.89 -1.33
C ILE A 211 9.90 -18.34 -1.30
N GLY A 212 11.04 -18.59 -1.93
CA GLY A 212 11.67 -19.91 -2.05
C GLY A 212 10.99 -20.85 -3.02
N ARG A 213 11.59 -22.02 -3.20
CA ARG A 213 11.03 -23.12 -3.99
C ARG A 213 10.39 -24.18 -3.09
N PRO A 214 9.27 -24.82 -3.49
CA PRO A 214 8.61 -25.84 -2.68
C PRO A 214 9.55 -26.98 -2.25
N GLU A 215 10.44 -27.41 -3.13
CA GLU A 215 11.42 -28.45 -2.83
C GLU A 215 12.46 -28.01 -1.79
N ASP A 216 12.84 -26.73 -1.77
CA ASP A 216 13.78 -26.17 -0.80
C ASP A 216 13.12 -26.06 0.57
N LEU A 217 11.86 -25.58 0.61
CA LEU A 217 11.02 -25.54 1.81
C LEU A 217 10.79 -26.94 2.40
N ASN A 218 10.52 -27.94 1.56
CA ASN A 218 10.37 -29.34 2.01
C ASN A 218 11.65 -29.91 2.65
N ARG A 219 12.83 -29.40 2.31
CA ARG A 219 14.10 -29.80 2.92
C ARG A 219 14.40 -29.06 4.24
N ALA A 220 13.71 -27.96 4.51
CA ALA A 220 13.92 -27.18 5.72
C ALA A 220 13.52 -27.97 6.97
N THR A 221 14.28 -27.78 8.04
CA THR A 221 13.99 -28.33 9.38
C THR A 221 13.85 -27.20 10.39
N VAL A 222 13.24 -27.49 11.55
CA VAL A 222 13.15 -26.52 12.66
C VAL A 222 14.55 -26.08 13.15
N ASP A 223 15.55 -26.95 13.08
CA ASP A 223 16.92 -26.62 13.48
C ASP A 223 17.58 -25.67 12.47
N ASP A 224 17.33 -25.84 11.17
CA ASP A 224 17.79 -24.90 10.15
C ASP A 224 17.24 -23.47 10.41
N VAL A 225 15.97 -23.37 10.80
CA VAL A 225 15.32 -22.08 11.17
C VAL A 225 15.98 -21.48 12.42
N LYS A 226 16.23 -22.28 13.47
CA LYS A 226 16.93 -21.83 14.68
C LYS A 226 18.35 -21.35 14.38
N HIS A 227 19.07 -22.07 13.53
CA HIS A 227 20.41 -21.69 13.11
C HIS A 227 20.40 -20.41 12.26
N PHE A 228 19.40 -20.22 11.40
CA PHE A 228 19.22 -19.00 10.62
C PHE A 228 19.02 -17.76 11.53
N PHE A 229 18.18 -17.89 12.56
CA PHE A 229 18.02 -16.85 13.59
C PHE A 229 19.35 -16.46 14.24
N GLN A 230 20.04 -17.47 14.76
CA GLN A 230 21.31 -17.35 15.47
C GLN A 230 22.40 -16.67 14.63
N ARG A 231 22.38 -16.87 13.31
CA ARG A 231 23.35 -16.30 12.39
C ARG A 231 23.09 -14.82 12.08
N TRP A 232 21.82 -14.43 11.93
CA TRP A 232 21.44 -13.19 11.25
C TRP A 232 20.63 -12.18 12.08
N TYR A 233 19.93 -12.61 13.14
CA TYR A 233 19.00 -11.78 13.90
C TYR A 233 19.60 -11.19 15.20
N GLY A 234 20.93 -11.03 15.22
CA GLY A 234 21.63 -10.39 16.33
C GLY A 234 21.58 -8.84 16.29
N PRO A 235 21.73 -8.15 17.43
CA PRO A 235 21.65 -6.68 17.51
C PRO A 235 22.63 -5.95 16.58
N ASN A 236 23.81 -6.50 16.34
CA ASN A 236 24.83 -5.92 15.45
C ASN A 236 24.48 -5.95 13.96
N ASN A 237 23.47 -6.72 13.57
CA ASN A 237 22.96 -6.80 12.20
C ASN A 237 21.58 -6.13 12.07
N ALA A 238 21.16 -5.39 13.11
CA ALA A 238 19.84 -4.77 13.18
C ALA A 238 19.94 -3.24 13.35
N THR A 239 18.95 -2.55 12.81
CA THR A 239 18.70 -1.12 13.05
C THR A 239 17.30 -0.97 13.63
N LEU A 240 17.20 -0.39 14.83
CA LEU A 240 15.95 0.05 15.45
C LEU A 240 15.73 1.53 15.13
N THR A 241 14.73 1.83 14.30
CA THR A 241 14.39 3.20 13.93
C THR A 241 13.05 3.56 14.53
N ILE A 242 12.99 4.66 15.29
CA ILE A 242 11.78 5.13 15.98
C ILE A 242 11.52 6.57 15.54
N GLY A 243 10.32 6.84 15.05
CA GLY A 243 9.88 8.18 14.70
C GLY A 243 8.51 8.51 15.25
N GLY A 244 8.28 9.78 15.64
CA GLY A 244 6.98 10.24 16.14
C GLY A 244 7.03 10.94 17.49
N ASP A 245 5.88 11.00 18.16
CA ASP A 245 5.70 11.77 19.40
C ASP A 245 6.13 10.94 20.60
N PHE A 246 7.39 11.08 20.99
CA PHE A 246 7.95 10.40 22.16
C PHE A 246 8.93 11.29 22.93
N ASP A 247 9.21 10.95 24.18
CA ASP A 247 10.33 11.53 24.93
C ASP A 247 11.62 10.75 24.64
N GLU A 248 12.65 11.44 24.17
CA GLU A 248 13.91 10.83 23.73
C GLU A 248 14.65 10.13 24.87
N GLN A 249 14.68 10.75 26.06
CA GLN A 249 15.40 10.20 27.21
C GLN A 249 14.73 8.91 27.69
N GLN A 250 13.40 8.92 27.77
CA GLN A 250 12.60 7.77 28.15
C GLN A 250 12.69 6.65 27.10
N ALA A 251 12.65 6.99 25.81
CA ALA A 251 12.85 6.02 24.74
C ALA A 251 14.23 5.34 24.84
N LEU A 252 15.31 6.10 25.06
CA LEU A 252 16.64 5.53 25.26
C LEU A 252 16.73 4.65 26.52
N ALA A 253 16.07 5.03 27.60
CA ALA A 253 16.02 4.23 28.82
C ALA A 253 15.32 2.88 28.56
N TRP A 254 14.20 2.88 27.84
CA TRP A 254 13.51 1.65 27.43
C TRP A 254 14.34 0.83 26.46
N VAL A 255 14.94 1.44 25.45
CA VAL A 255 15.83 0.75 24.51
C VAL A 255 16.98 0.07 25.25
N ASN A 256 17.62 0.75 26.21
CA ASN A 256 18.68 0.15 27.02
C ASN A 256 18.17 -1.02 27.86
N LYS A 257 17.00 -0.86 28.51
CA LYS A 257 16.37 -1.90 29.34
C LYS A 257 16.07 -3.16 28.51
N TYR A 258 15.43 -2.99 27.35
CA TYR A 258 14.87 -4.10 26.58
C TYR A 258 15.90 -4.74 25.63
N PHE A 259 16.78 -3.96 25.00
CA PHE A 259 17.73 -4.48 24.02
C PHE A 259 19.16 -4.61 24.56
N GLY A 260 19.52 -3.92 25.65
CA GLY A 260 20.90 -3.85 26.14
C GLY A 260 21.47 -5.17 26.65
N GLU A 261 20.63 -6.09 27.15
CA GLU A 261 21.05 -7.42 27.61
C GLU A 261 21.16 -8.45 26.49
N ILE A 262 20.63 -8.16 25.29
CA ILE A 262 20.68 -9.07 24.15
C ILE A 262 22.14 -9.15 23.66
N PRO A 263 22.75 -10.35 23.61
CA PRO A 263 24.12 -10.52 23.18
C PRO A 263 24.32 -10.08 21.73
N ARG A 264 25.50 -9.56 21.43
CA ARG A 264 25.95 -9.35 20.05
C ARG A 264 25.89 -10.68 19.28
N GLY A 265 25.36 -10.65 18.06
CA GLY A 265 25.36 -11.80 17.15
C GLY A 265 26.68 -11.99 16.42
N PRO A 266 26.82 -13.04 15.61
CA PRO A 266 28.00 -13.24 14.78
C PRO A 266 28.27 -12.06 13.84
N GLU A 267 29.53 -11.84 13.47
CA GLU A 267 29.88 -10.76 12.53
C GLU A 267 29.27 -11.01 11.14
N VAL A 268 28.77 -9.95 10.53
CA VAL A 268 28.19 -9.99 9.18
C VAL A 268 29.11 -9.24 8.23
N GLN A 269 29.49 -9.90 7.14
CA GLN A 269 30.31 -9.31 6.10
C GLN A 269 29.43 -8.86 4.94
N SER A 270 29.77 -7.73 4.34
CA SER A 270 29.11 -7.28 3.10
C SER A 270 29.48 -8.22 1.95
N GLU A 271 28.48 -8.57 1.13
CA GLU A 271 28.76 -9.29 -0.11
C GLU A 271 29.48 -8.36 -1.11
N PRO A 272 30.36 -8.92 -1.96
CA PRO A 272 31.01 -8.13 -3.00
C PRO A 272 30.00 -7.66 -4.05
N LYS A 273 29.95 -6.34 -4.29
CA LYS A 273 29.13 -5.72 -5.33
C LYS A 273 29.77 -5.89 -6.71
N THR A 274 29.64 -7.08 -7.27
CA THR A 274 30.22 -7.43 -8.58
C THR A 274 29.22 -7.16 -9.69
N LEU A 275 29.61 -6.38 -10.70
CA LEU A 275 28.75 -6.11 -11.85
C LEU A 275 28.42 -7.40 -12.61
N VAL A 276 27.14 -7.57 -12.89
CA VAL A 276 26.63 -8.69 -13.67
C VAL A 276 26.82 -8.40 -15.15
N THR A 277 27.29 -9.40 -15.91
CA THR A 277 27.40 -9.32 -17.37
C THR A 277 26.84 -10.57 -18.01
N LEU A 278 26.24 -10.42 -19.18
CA LEU A 278 25.76 -11.54 -20.00
C LEU A 278 26.77 -11.79 -21.13
N ASP A 279 27.04 -13.08 -21.41
CA ASP A 279 27.94 -13.54 -22.46
C ASP A 279 27.33 -13.39 -23.87
N LYS A 280 26.00 -13.49 -23.95
CA LYS A 280 25.20 -13.36 -25.18
C LYS A 280 23.75 -13.05 -24.83
N THR A 281 22.97 -12.60 -25.81
CA THR A 281 21.52 -12.47 -25.64
C THR A 281 20.88 -13.82 -25.38
N ARG A 282 20.06 -13.88 -24.32
CA ARG A 282 19.37 -15.09 -23.87
C ARG A 282 17.88 -14.97 -24.20
N TYR A 283 17.37 -15.94 -24.94
CA TYR A 283 15.95 -16.10 -25.22
C TYR A 283 15.40 -17.20 -24.33
N ILE A 284 14.32 -16.89 -23.62
CA ILE A 284 13.58 -17.83 -22.78
C ILE A 284 12.08 -17.66 -23.02
N SER A 285 11.31 -18.70 -22.75
CA SER A 285 9.85 -18.62 -22.83
C SER A 285 9.17 -19.41 -21.71
N MET A 286 7.91 -19.06 -21.44
CA MET A 286 7.03 -19.86 -20.60
C MET A 286 5.58 -19.78 -21.05
N GLU A 287 4.86 -20.88 -20.87
CA GLU A 287 3.41 -20.90 -20.92
C GLU A 287 2.86 -20.57 -19.54
N ASP A 288 1.80 -19.76 -19.50
CA ASP A 288 1.13 -19.35 -18.27
C ASP A 288 -0.40 -19.26 -18.48
N ASN A 289 -1.17 -19.27 -17.39
CA ASN A 289 -2.63 -19.07 -17.43
C ASN A 289 -2.98 -17.58 -17.59
N VAL A 290 -2.61 -17.02 -18.74
CA VAL A 290 -2.74 -15.60 -19.07
C VAL A 290 -3.63 -15.42 -20.30
N HIS A 291 -4.33 -14.29 -20.35
CA HIS A 291 -5.16 -13.94 -21.50
C HIS A 291 -4.36 -13.25 -22.62
N LEU A 292 -3.34 -12.46 -22.24
CA LEU A 292 -2.54 -11.68 -23.16
C LEU A 292 -1.11 -12.23 -23.19
N PRO A 293 -0.49 -12.40 -24.36
CA PRO A 293 0.93 -12.69 -24.42
C PRO A 293 1.73 -11.43 -24.04
N LEU A 294 2.85 -11.64 -23.35
CA LEU A 294 3.73 -10.59 -22.86
C LEU A 294 5.16 -10.83 -23.34
N ILE A 295 5.87 -9.76 -23.69
CA ILE A 295 7.31 -9.78 -23.86
C ILE A 295 7.99 -8.95 -22.77
N ARG A 296 9.08 -9.47 -22.20
CA ARG A 296 9.95 -8.77 -21.25
C ARG A 296 11.39 -8.81 -21.73
N ILE A 297 12.03 -7.66 -21.80
CA ILE A 297 13.45 -7.49 -22.15
C ILE A 297 14.16 -6.91 -20.93
N GLY A 298 15.39 -7.33 -20.65
CA GLY A 298 16.19 -6.64 -19.65
C GLY A 298 17.69 -6.75 -19.82
N PHE A 299 18.37 -5.79 -19.22
CA PHE A 299 19.80 -5.58 -19.29
C PHE A 299 20.39 -5.54 -17.88
N PRO A 300 21.48 -6.27 -17.60
CA PRO A 300 22.20 -6.06 -16.35
C PRO A 300 22.87 -4.69 -16.38
N THR A 301 22.85 -3.98 -15.26
CA THR A 301 23.36 -2.60 -15.18
C THR A 301 24.39 -2.45 -14.06
N VAL A 302 23.99 -1.87 -12.93
CA VAL A 302 24.85 -1.49 -11.80
C VAL A 302 24.34 -2.11 -10.51
N TYR A 303 24.53 -1.46 -9.35
CA TYR A 303 23.99 -1.83 -8.05
C TYR A 303 23.51 -0.56 -7.33
N ALA A 304 22.75 -0.70 -6.24
CA ALA A 304 22.20 0.44 -5.52
C ALA A 304 23.28 1.43 -5.02
N SER A 305 23.06 2.73 -5.23
CA SER A 305 24.00 3.84 -5.01
C SER A 305 25.28 3.85 -5.85
N HIS A 306 25.33 3.09 -6.94
CA HIS A 306 26.41 3.26 -7.92
C HIS A 306 26.34 4.66 -8.59
N PRO A 307 27.47 5.32 -8.93
CA PRO A 307 27.46 6.66 -9.55
C PRO A 307 26.64 6.78 -10.85
N ASP A 308 26.47 5.68 -11.58
CA ASP A 308 25.66 5.62 -12.81
C ASP A 308 24.16 5.36 -12.56
N GLU A 309 23.73 5.01 -11.35
CA GLU A 309 22.35 4.62 -11.03
C GLU A 309 21.34 5.73 -11.36
N ALA A 310 21.59 6.96 -10.89
CA ALA A 310 20.65 8.07 -11.12
C ALA A 310 20.45 8.34 -12.61
N ALA A 311 21.53 8.29 -13.42
CA ALA A 311 21.41 8.45 -14.87
C ALA A 311 20.65 7.30 -15.54
N LEU A 312 20.71 6.08 -15.00
CA LEU A 312 19.97 4.92 -15.48
C LEU A 312 18.48 4.98 -15.12
N ASP A 313 18.14 5.47 -13.92
CA ASP A 313 16.74 5.70 -13.53
C ASP A 313 16.09 6.76 -14.41
N LEU A 314 16.82 7.85 -14.66
CA LEU A 314 16.40 8.91 -15.57
C LEU A 314 16.22 8.38 -16.98
N LEU A 315 17.14 7.54 -17.47
CA LEU A 315 17.02 6.86 -18.76
C LEU A 315 15.75 6.00 -18.83
N ALA A 316 15.49 5.19 -17.80
CA ALA A 316 14.31 4.34 -17.74
C ALA A 316 13.01 5.16 -17.80
N ASN A 317 12.95 6.27 -17.06
CA ASN A 317 11.79 7.17 -17.08
C ASN A 317 11.63 7.88 -18.44
N ILE A 318 12.72 8.31 -19.10
CA ILE A 318 12.62 8.90 -20.45
C ILE A 318 12.10 7.86 -21.47
N LEU A 319 12.56 6.62 -21.38
CA LEU A 319 12.16 5.55 -22.29
C LEU A 319 10.71 5.09 -22.08
N GLY A 320 10.25 4.97 -20.82
CA GLY A 320 8.95 4.35 -20.50
C GLY A 320 8.11 5.01 -19.40
N GLY A 321 8.48 6.20 -18.91
CA GLY A 321 7.77 6.94 -17.87
C GLY A 321 6.69 7.88 -18.43
N GLY A 322 5.43 7.57 -18.12
CA GLY A 322 4.27 8.40 -18.48
C GLY A 322 3.86 8.36 -19.96
N LYS A 323 2.81 9.11 -20.31
CA LYS A 323 2.21 9.16 -21.66
C LYS A 323 3.13 9.84 -22.70
N THR A 324 4.21 10.48 -22.25
CA THR A 324 5.15 11.23 -23.09
C THR A 324 6.37 10.40 -23.53
N SER A 325 6.56 9.21 -22.95
CA SER A 325 7.71 8.33 -23.20
C SER A 325 7.68 7.67 -24.58
N LEU A 326 8.87 7.27 -25.08
CA LEU A 326 9.01 6.63 -26.40
C LEU A 326 8.29 5.28 -26.47
N ILE A 327 8.42 4.46 -25.43
CA ILE A 327 7.76 3.15 -25.36
C ILE A 327 6.23 3.31 -25.32
N TYR A 328 5.70 4.29 -24.59
CA TYR A 328 4.25 4.55 -24.62
C TYR A 328 3.79 4.98 -26.01
N LYS A 329 4.48 5.96 -26.63
CA LYS A 329 4.11 6.49 -27.95
C LYS A 329 4.14 5.40 -29.03
N ASN A 330 5.20 4.62 -29.08
CA ASN A 330 5.43 3.67 -30.18
C ASN A 330 4.70 2.33 -29.99
N LEU A 331 4.28 1.99 -28.77
CA LEU A 331 3.60 0.72 -28.49
C LEU A 331 2.15 0.90 -28.05
N VAL A 332 1.89 1.70 -27.01
CA VAL A 332 0.56 1.81 -26.39
C VAL A 332 -0.35 2.72 -27.21
N LYS A 333 0.12 3.93 -27.52
CA LYS A 333 -0.67 4.91 -28.28
C LYS A 333 -1.07 4.40 -29.67
N ASP A 334 -0.16 3.72 -30.36
CA ASP A 334 -0.43 3.11 -31.68
C ASP A 334 -1.23 1.80 -31.63
N GLY A 335 -1.52 1.31 -30.41
CA GLY A 335 -2.36 0.16 -30.14
C GLY A 335 -1.68 -1.20 -30.37
N TYR A 336 -0.35 -1.27 -30.43
CA TYR A 336 0.40 -2.54 -30.50
C TYR A 336 0.46 -3.25 -29.15
N ALA A 337 0.50 -2.49 -28.06
CA ALA A 337 0.44 -2.99 -26.69
C ALA A 337 -0.74 -2.36 -25.94
N VAL A 338 -1.35 -3.10 -25.02
CA VAL A 338 -2.33 -2.52 -24.08
C VAL A 338 -1.63 -1.80 -22.92
N GLN A 339 -0.40 -2.21 -22.63
CA GLN A 339 0.45 -1.64 -21.61
C GLN A 339 1.91 -1.91 -21.96
N ALA A 340 2.77 -0.93 -21.73
CA ALA A 340 4.20 -1.10 -21.78
C ALA A 340 4.86 -0.14 -20.79
N SER A 341 5.96 -0.55 -20.18
CA SER A 341 6.73 0.32 -19.29
C SER A 341 8.20 -0.07 -19.25
N VAL A 342 9.02 0.85 -18.74
CA VAL A 342 10.45 0.66 -18.50
C VAL A 342 10.74 1.03 -17.06
N SER A 343 11.53 0.20 -16.37
CA SER A 343 11.97 0.45 -15.00
C SER A 343 13.42 0.03 -14.81
N GLN A 344 14.05 0.56 -13.76
CA GLN A 344 15.42 0.28 -13.36
C GLN A 344 15.43 -0.17 -11.88
N PRO A 345 14.81 -1.32 -11.53
CA PRO A 345 14.84 -1.80 -10.15
C PRO A 345 16.29 -2.02 -9.69
N CYS A 346 16.62 -1.43 -8.55
CA CYS A 346 17.92 -1.53 -7.91
C CYS A 346 17.83 -2.25 -6.56
N GLN A 347 18.77 -3.16 -6.35
CA GLN A 347 18.98 -3.92 -5.13
C GLN A 347 20.44 -3.75 -4.70
N GLU A 348 20.80 -4.19 -3.50
CA GLU A 348 22.12 -3.92 -2.92
C GLU A 348 23.29 -4.38 -3.80
N LEU A 349 23.15 -5.55 -4.43
CA LEU A 349 24.21 -6.23 -5.17
C LEU A 349 24.11 -6.05 -6.69
N ALA A 350 22.92 -5.71 -7.20
CA ALA A 350 22.68 -5.56 -8.62
C ALA A 350 21.38 -4.77 -8.91
N CYS A 351 21.37 -4.14 -10.07
CA CYS A 351 20.23 -3.51 -10.71
C CYS A 351 20.04 -4.11 -12.11
N GLN A 352 18.85 -3.96 -12.66
CA GLN A 352 18.58 -4.32 -14.05
C GLN A 352 17.64 -3.30 -14.69
N MET A 353 17.87 -2.97 -15.95
CA MET A 353 16.87 -2.24 -16.74
C MET A 353 15.89 -3.25 -17.29
N SER A 354 14.61 -3.08 -17.02
CA SER A 354 13.55 -4.00 -17.44
C SER A 354 12.52 -3.25 -18.27
N ILE A 355 12.22 -3.77 -19.44
CA ILE A 355 11.20 -3.28 -20.37
C ILE A 355 10.17 -4.40 -20.52
N TYR A 356 8.88 -4.12 -20.37
CA TYR A 356 7.86 -5.11 -20.73
C TYR A 356 6.75 -4.48 -21.55
N ALA A 357 6.09 -5.31 -22.37
CA ALA A 357 4.92 -4.93 -23.14
C ALA A 357 3.92 -6.10 -23.22
N LEU A 358 2.65 -5.79 -22.96
CA LEU A 358 1.51 -6.68 -23.11
C LEU A 358 0.91 -6.48 -24.50
N ALA A 359 0.93 -7.51 -25.35
CA ALA A 359 0.46 -7.38 -26.72
C ALA A 359 -1.05 -7.08 -26.77
N ASN A 360 -1.47 -6.28 -27.75
CA ASN A 360 -2.88 -6.05 -28.05
C ASN A 360 -3.39 -7.07 -29.08
N PRO A 361 -4.24 -8.05 -28.70
CA PRO A 361 -4.71 -9.09 -29.62
C PRO A 361 -5.51 -8.52 -30.80
N GLN A 362 -6.18 -7.38 -30.61
CA GLN A 362 -6.97 -6.74 -31.68
C GLN A 362 -6.11 -6.24 -32.84
N LYS A 363 -4.86 -5.92 -32.57
CA LYS A 363 -3.90 -5.49 -33.60
C LYS A 363 -3.27 -6.68 -34.33
N GLY A 364 -3.41 -7.90 -33.80
CA GLY A 364 -2.80 -9.12 -34.34
C GLY A 364 -1.27 -9.13 -34.31
N THR A 365 -0.65 -8.27 -33.49
CA THR A 365 0.81 -8.12 -33.42
C THR A 365 1.45 -9.30 -32.71
N THR A 366 2.48 -9.87 -33.32
CA THR A 366 3.26 -10.98 -32.75
C THR A 366 4.24 -10.48 -31.69
N LEU A 367 4.67 -11.35 -30.76
CA LEU A 367 5.68 -10.97 -29.77
C LEU A 367 7.03 -10.60 -30.42
N ALA A 368 7.39 -11.23 -31.53
CA ALA A 368 8.59 -10.87 -32.30
C ALA A 368 8.49 -9.45 -32.88
N GLU A 369 7.35 -9.07 -33.45
CA GLU A 369 7.13 -7.69 -33.93
C GLU A 369 7.16 -6.69 -32.77
N LEU A 370 6.62 -7.07 -31.60
CA LEU A 370 6.64 -6.24 -30.40
C LEU A 370 8.07 -6.03 -29.89
N GLU A 371 8.90 -7.07 -29.88
CA GLU A 371 10.34 -6.98 -29.61
C GLU A 371 11.02 -5.98 -30.53
N GLN A 372 10.81 -6.11 -31.85
CA GLN A 372 11.42 -5.24 -32.84
C GLN A 372 11.00 -3.78 -32.65
N ARG A 373 9.75 -3.52 -32.21
CA ARG A 373 9.29 -2.17 -31.87
C ARG A 373 9.96 -1.62 -30.61
N ILE A 374 10.16 -2.44 -29.59
CA ILE A 374 10.92 -2.02 -28.40
C ILE A 374 12.36 -1.65 -28.79
N LEU A 375 13.03 -2.51 -29.57
CA LEU A 375 14.38 -2.25 -30.06
C LEU A 375 14.45 -1.02 -30.98
N ALA A 376 13.43 -0.80 -31.82
CA ALA A 376 13.31 0.40 -32.64
C ALA A 376 13.18 1.67 -31.77
N SER A 377 12.40 1.64 -30.69
CA SER A 377 12.30 2.77 -29.74
C SER A 377 13.62 3.05 -29.02
N ILE A 378 14.40 2.02 -28.68
CA ILE A 378 15.75 2.16 -28.12
C ILE A 378 16.69 2.83 -29.15
N ASN A 379 16.61 2.45 -30.42
CA ASN A 379 17.38 3.07 -31.50
C ASN A 379 16.93 4.51 -31.80
N GLU A 380 15.63 4.78 -31.71
CA GLU A 380 15.08 6.14 -31.82
C GLU A 380 15.61 7.04 -30.70
N PHE A 381 15.63 6.54 -29.47
CA PHE A 381 16.25 7.25 -28.34
C PHE A 381 17.71 7.60 -28.64
N GLU A 382 18.48 6.67 -29.20
CA GLU A 382 19.87 6.94 -29.57
C GLU A 382 20.00 8.12 -30.55
N GLN A 383 19.15 8.16 -31.58
CA GLN A 383 19.20 9.18 -32.63
C GLN A 383 18.69 10.54 -32.15
N ARG A 384 17.60 10.53 -31.37
CA ARG A 384 16.95 11.73 -30.82
C ARG A 384 17.79 12.36 -29.71
N GLY A 385 18.46 11.53 -28.90
CA GLY A 385 19.13 11.95 -27.68
C GLY A 385 18.15 12.35 -26.57
N VAL A 386 18.70 13.00 -25.54
CA VAL A 386 17.93 13.53 -24.40
C VAL A 386 17.65 15.02 -24.61
N THR A 387 16.39 15.43 -24.51
CA THR A 387 16.01 16.86 -24.60
C THR A 387 16.08 17.55 -23.23
N ASP A 388 15.98 18.89 -23.20
CA ASP A 388 15.95 19.61 -21.92
C ASP A 388 14.66 19.29 -21.15
N GLU A 389 13.55 19.16 -21.87
CA GLU A 389 12.25 18.80 -21.31
C GLU A 389 12.26 17.39 -20.72
N ASP A 390 12.88 16.42 -21.41
CA ASP A 390 13.07 15.06 -20.87
C ASP A 390 13.73 15.11 -19.51
N LEU A 391 14.85 15.83 -19.40
CA LEU A 391 15.68 15.88 -18.20
C LEU A 391 15.02 16.67 -17.07
N GLN A 392 14.36 17.78 -17.37
CA GLN A 392 13.66 18.57 -16.36
C GLN A 392 12.50 17.78 -15.78
N LYS A 393 11.68 17.16 -16.63
CA LYS A 393 10.53 16.36 -16.21
C LYS A 393 10.90 15.30 -15.18
N VAL A 394 11.89 14.47 -15.51
CA VAL A 394 12.26 13.33 -14.66
C VAL A 394 12.88 13.76 -13.33
N LYS A 395 13.58 14.91 -13.31
CA LYS A 395 14.13 15.48 -12.07
C LYS A 395 13.02 16.00 -11.16
N VAL A 396 12.07 16.75 -11.71
CA VAL A 396 10.93 17.28 -10.95
C VAL A 396 10.08 16.12 -10.40
N GLN A 397 9.82 15.08 -11.20
CA GLN A 397 9.08 13.92 -10.71
C GLN A 397 9.80 13.23 -9.54
N PHE A 398 11.11 13.03 -9.64
CA PHE A 398 11.90 12.43 -8.56
C PHE A 398 11.89 13.28 -7.28
N GLU A 399 11.98 14.61 -7.41
CA GLU A 399 11.87 15.54 -6.30
C GLU A 399 10.49 15.48 -5.64
N ALA A 400 9.43 15.55 -6.45
CA ALA A 400 8.06 15.45 -5.97
C ALA A 400 7.82 14.12 -5.23
N ASP A 401 8.16 12.98 -5.83
CA ASP A 401 8.01 11.65 -5.24
C ASP A 401 8.75 11.55 -3.88
N SER A 402 9.96 12.15 -3.81
CA SER A 402 10.73 12.22 -2.57
C SER A 402 10.03 13.05 -1.50
N ILE A 403 9.49 14.22 -1.85
CA ILE A 403 8.80 15.11 -0.90
C ILE A 403 7.48 14.49 -0.42
N PHE A 404 6.65 13.98 -1.34
CA PHE A 404 5.38 13.33 -0.99
C PHE A 404 5.59 12.08 -0.11
N GLY A 405 6.69 11.36 -0.30
CA GLY A 405 7.07 10.22 0.55
C GLY A 405 7.34 10.57 2.01
N LEU A 406 7.60 11.84 2.34
CA LEU A 406 7.91 12.32 3.70
C LEU A 406 6.68 12.82 4.48
N GLN A 407 5.47 12.71 3.91
CA GLN A 407 4.23 13.19 4.53
C GLN A 407 3.75 12.42 5.76
N SER A 408 4.35 11.26 6.05
CA SER A 408 4.01 10.41 7.21
C SER A 408 5.25 10.06 8.01
N VAL A 409 5.08 9.85 9.32
CA VAL A 409 6.08 9.31 10.23
C VAL A 409 6.58 7.96 9.74
N LYS A 410 5.69 7.11 9.22
CA LYS A 410 6.05 5.84 8.59
C LYS A 410 7.00 6.05 7.41
N GLY A 411 6.67 6.98 6.51
CA GLY A 411 7.50 7.30 5.34
C GLY A 411 8.88 7.82 5.73
N LYS A 412 8.94 8.73 6.72
CA LYS A 412 10.19 9.26 7.28
C LYS A 412 11.04 8.15 7.90
N VAL A 413 10.47 7.33 8.79
CA VAL A 413 11.19 6.25 9.47
C VAL A 413 11.65 5.15 8.49
N SER A 414 10.77 4.72 7.57
CA SER A 414 11.12 3.70 6.57
C SER A 414 12.29 4.16 5.69
N THR A 415 12.34 5.46 5.36
CA THR A 415 13.44 6.07 4.59
C THR A 415 14.75 6.05 5.40
N LEU A 416 14.71 6.47 6.66
CA LEU A 416 15.87 6.42 7.56
C LEU A 416 16.40 4.98 7.73
N ALA A 417 15.49 4.03 7.98
CA ALA A 417 15.82 2.63 8.21
C ALA A 417 16.44 1.97 6.95
N LEU A 418 15.83 2.18 5.78
CA LEU A 418 16.35 1.69 4.50
C LEU A 418 17.74 2.24 4.22
N ASN A 419 17.91 3.56 4.34
CA ASN A 419 19.18 4.22 4.02
C ASN A 419 20.30 3.81 5.00
N GLN A 420 19.97 3.66 6.29
CA GLN A 420 20.92 3.12 7.26
C GLN A 420 21.33 1.69 6.92
N THR A 421 20.37 0.84 6.57
CA THR A 421 20.62 -0.59 6.32
C THR A 421 21.47 -0.80 5.08
N LEU A 422 21.15 -0.13 3.97
CA LEU A 422 21.83 -0.35 2.69
C LEU A 422 23.11 0.49 2.51
N PHE A 423 23.16 1.68 3.11
CA PHE A 423 24.21 2.68 2.82
C PHE A 423 24.96 3.15 4.07
N GLY A 424 24.48 2.85 5.27
CA GLY A 424 25.07 3.33 6.52
C GLY A 424 24.81 4.82 6.83
N GLU A 425 24.00 5.48 6.00
CA GLU A 425 23.76 6.94 6.00
C GLU A 425 22.25 7.23 6.10
N PRO A 426 21.66 7.41 7.29
CA PRO A 426 20.21 7.59 7.41
C PRO A 426 19.68 8.84 6.67
N ASN A 427 20.37 9.99 6.74
CA ASN A 427 19.97 11.22 6.05
C ASN A 427 20.42 11.27 4.58
N LYS A 428 20.11 10.25 3.78
CA LYS A 428 20.57 10.24 2.38
C LYS A 428 19.77 11.19 1.46
N ILE A 429 18.60 11.66 1.88
CA ILE A 429 17.61 12.38 1.04
C ILE A 429 18.22 13.55 0.26
N ALA A 430 18.82 14.52 0.94
CA ALA A 430 19.38 15.70 0.27
C ALA A 430 20.51 15.34 -0.71
N SER A 431 21.37 14.40 -0.33
CA SER A 431 22.43 13.91 -1.21
C SER A 431 21.89 13.16 -2.42
N ASP A 432 20.77 12.44 -2.27
CA ASP A 432 20.12 11.74 -3.36
C ASP A 432 19.43 12.70 -4.30
N LEU A 433 18.64 13.65 -3.80
CA LEU A 433 18.06 14.72 -4.60
C LEU A 433 19.14 15.44 -5.42
N ALA A 434 20.29 15.72 -4.81
CA ALA A 434 21.43 16.31 -5.52
C ALA A 434 22.02 15.37 -6.59
N ARG A 435 22.11 14.05 -6.34
CA ARG A 435 22.57 13.07 -7.34
C ARG A 435 21.70 13.10 -8.60
N TYR A 436 20.38 13.19 -8.45
CA TYR A 436 19.43 13.21 -9.56
C TYR A 436 19.40 14.59 -10.23
N ALA A 437 19.36 15.67 -9.44
CA ALA A 437 19.38 17.04 -9.94
C ALA A 437 20.64 17.37 -10.76
N ASN A 438 21.77 16.76 -10.43
CA ASN A 438 23.04 16.99 -11.13
C ASN A 438 23.25 16.14 -12.39
N VAL A 439 22.38 15.17 -12.69
CA VAL A 439 22.51 14.37 -13.92
C VAL A 439 22.41 15.27 -15.16
N THR A 440 23.33 15.09 -16.10
CA THR A 440 23.32 15.80 -17.39
C THR A 440 22.81 14.91 -18.52
N LYS A 441 22.46 15.53 -19.67
CA LYS A 441 22.12 14.80 -20.90
C LYS A 441 23.24 13.83 -21.32
N ASP A 442 24.49 14.27 -21.17
CA ASP A 442 25.67 13.50 -21.50
C ASP A 442 25.83 12.28 -20.59
N ASP A 443 25.48 12.39 -19.31
CA ASP A 443 25.47 11.25 -18.38
C ASP A 443 24.47 10.18 -18.80
N VAL A 444 23.25 10.59 -19.15
CA VAL A 444 22.20 9.67 -19.61
C VAL A 444 22.62 8.98 -20.91
N MET A 445 23.16 9.74 -21.88
CA MET A 445 23.66 9.16 -23.14
C MET A 445 24.88 8.25 -22.92
N ARG A 446 25.74 8.56 -21.95
CA ARG A 446 26.89 7.74 -21.58
C ARG A 446 26.45 6.41 -20.98
N VAL A 447 25.52 6.40 -20.02
CA VAL A 447 25.04 5.15 -19.42
C VAL A 447 24.22 4.31 -20.41
N PHE A 448 23.44 4.95 -21.29
CA PHE A 448 22.77 4.27 -22.40
C PHE A 448 23.77 3.49 -23.27
N LYS A 449 24.85 4.13 -23.70
CA LYS A 449 25.91 3.48 -24.51
C LYS A 449 26.67 2.39 -23.73
N LYS A 450 26.82 2.59 -22.42
CA LYS A 450 27.60 1.69 -21.55
C LYS A 450 26.85 0.41 -21.19
N TYR A 451 25.54 0.48 -20.96
CA TYR A 451 24.76 -0.63 -20.40
C TYR A 451 23.65 -1.16 -21.31
N ILE A 452 23.18 -0.39 -22.29
CA ILE A 452 22.00 -0.76 -23.10
C ILE A 452 22.39 -0.98 -24.56
N LYS A 453 23.03 0.01 -25.19
CA LYS A 453 23.35 -0.03 -26.62
C LYS A 453 24.28 -1.21 -26.95
N ASP A 454 23.85 -2.05 -27.90
CA ASP A 454 24.57 -3.22 -28.40
C ASP A 454 24.98 -4.20 -27.27
N LYS A 455 24.22 -4.22 -26.16
CA LYS A 455 24.51 -5.10 -25.03
C LYS A 455 23.67 -6.37 -25.07
N PRO A 456 24.26 -7.51 -24.69
CA PRO A 456 23.52 -8.72 -24.40
C PRO A 456 22.37 -8.48 -23.40
N MET A 457 21.23 -9.09 -23.67
CA MET A 457 20.00 -8.93 -22.89
C MET A 457 19.32 -10.28 -22.62
N VAL A 458 18.39 -10.31 -21.67
CA VAL A 458 17.43 -11.41 -21.54
C VAL A 458 16.13 -10.99 -22.20
N VAL A 459 15.63 -11.81 -23.12
CA VAL A 459 14.31 -11.65 -23.76
C VAL A 459 13.44 -12.83 -23.37
N MET A 460 12.29 -12.53 -22.76
CA MET A 460 11.35 -13.50 -22.27
C MET A 460 9.98 -13.34 -22.94
N SER A 461 9.49 -14.42 -23.53
CA SER A 461 8.09 -14.54 -24.00
C SER A 461 7.24 -15.26 -22.95
N VAL A 462 6.14 -14.64 -22.51
CA VAL A 462 5.08 -15.30 -21.74
C VAL A 462 3.87 -15.45 -22.65
N VAL A 463 3.40 -16.67 -22.85
CA VAL A 463 2.27 -16.96 -23.76
C VAL A 463 1.17 -17.73 -23.03
N PRO A 464 -0.10 -17.62 -23.47
CA PRO A 464 -1.16 -18.47 -22.95
C PRO A 464 -0.85 -19.96 -23.10
N GLN A 465 -1.39 -20.79 -22.19
CA GLN A 465 -1.28 -22.24 -22.25
C GLN A 465 -1.68 -22.80 -23.63
N GLY A 466 -0.85 -23.66 -24.21
CA GLY A 466 -1.05 -24.26 -25.52
C GLY A 466 -0.70 -23.35 -26.70
N MET A 467 -0.27 -22.10 -26.46
CA MET A 467 0.00 -21.11 -27.52
C MET A 467 1.50 -20.85 -27.75
N LYS A 468 2.34 -21.90 -27.68
CA LYS A 468 3.79 -21.78 -27.96
C LYS A 468 4.15 -21.16 -29.31
N ALA A 469 3.24 -21.22 -30.28
CA ALA A 469 3.43 -20.58 -31.58
C ALA A 469 3.57 -19.04 -31.49
N LEU A 470 3.17 -18.43 -30.36
CA LEU A 470 3.30 -16.98 -30.12
C LEU A 470 4.69 -16.57 -29.57
N VAL A 471 5.55 -17.54 -29.22
CA VAL A 471 6.89 -17.25 -28.69
C VAL A 471 7.73 -16.53 -29.74
N ALA A 472 8.39 -15.43 -29.34
CA ALA A 472 9.14 -14.57 -30.26
C ALA A 472 10.37 -15.25 -30.88
N HIS A 473 11.12 -16.00 -30.06
CA HIS A 473 12.35 -16.68 -30.45
C HIS A 473 12.49 -18.04 -29.76
N PRO A 474 13.12 -19.04 -30.40
CA PRO A 474 13.44 -20.30 -29.74
C PRO A 474 14.34 -20.07 -28.52
N ASP A 475 14.03 -20.75 -27.43
CA ASP A 475 14.84 -20.71 -26.20
C ASP A 475 16.29 -21.14 -26.48
N ASN A 476 17.25 -20.34 -26.01
CA ASN A 476 18.69 -20.61 -26.17
C ASN A 476 19.45 -20.67 -24.83
N PHE A 477 18.71 -20.58 -23.72
CA PHE A 477 19.21 -20.61 -22.36
C PHE A 477 18.43 -21.65 -21.55
N THR A 478 19.14 -22.35 -20.66
CA THR A 478 18.54 -23.26 -19.69
C THR A 478 19.17 -22.96 -18.35
N ALA A 479 18.32 -22.68 -17.36
CA ALA A 479 18.77 -22.43 -16.00
C ALA A 479 19.48 -23.68 -15.46
N GLN A 480 20.69 -23.50 -14.92
CA GLN A 480 21.43 -24.61 -14.33
C GLN A 480 20.84 -24.95 -12.96
N THR A 481 20.79 -26.25 -12.64
CA THR A 481 20.45 -26.71 -11.29
C THR A 481 21.58 -26.35 -10.34
N LEU A 482 21.24 -25.64 -9.26
CA LEU A 482 22.21 -25.30 -8.22
C LEU A 482 22.51 -26.53 -7.36
N PRO A 483 23.76 -26.74 -6.92
CA PRO A 483 24.05 -27.75 -5.92
C PRO A 483 23.30 -27.43 -4.63
N VAL A 484 22.71 -28.45 -4.00
CA VAL A 484 22.01 -28.29 -2.71
C VAL A 484 23.06 -28.19 -1.61
N ALA A 485 23.07 -27.08 -0.89
CA ALA A 485 23.91 -26.88 0.27
C ALA A 485 23.59 -27.91 1.36
N GLN A 486 24.64 -28.44 2.00
CA GLN A 486 24.50 -29.46 3.04
C GLN A 486 23.76 -28.91 4.26
N THR A 487 24.07 -27.68 4.65
CA THR A 487 23.40 -26.93 5.74
C THR A 487 22.58 -25.77 5.17
N ALA A 488 21.66 -25.22 5.96
CA ALA A 488 20.93 -24.00 5.61
C ALA A 488 21.71 -22.71 5.91
N VAL A 489 22.63 -22.74 6.88
CA VAL A 489 23.54 -21.64 7.22
C VAL A 489 24.94 -22.16 7.56
N GLU A 490 25.91 -21.26 7.51
CA GLU A 490 27.31 -21.50 7.86
C GLU A 490 27.80 -20.53 8.95
N GLY A 491 28.86 -20.93 9.66
CA GLY A 491 29.52 -20.12 10.69
C GLY A 491 29.31 -20.61 12.12
N GLU A 492 30.02 -19.99 13.07
CA GLU A 492 29.84 -20.25 14.50
C GLU A 492 28.52 -19.65 14.99
N LEU A 493 27.69 -20.46 15.63
CA LEU A 493 26.38 -20.08 16.14
C LEU A 493 26.42 -19.93 17.66
N PRO A 494 25.76 -18.90 18.24
CA PRO A 494 25.66 -18.75 19.69
C PRO A 494 24.95 -19.94 20.34
N THR A 495 25.51 -20.49 21.43
CA THR A 495 24.93 -21.65 22.14
C THR A 495 24.33 -21.32 23.50
N ALA A 496 24.59 -20.13 24.04
CA ALA A 496 24.11 -19.74 25.36
C ALA A 496 22.63 -19.32 25.33
N LYS A 497 21.82 -19.91 26.21
CA LYS A 497 20.46 -19.42 26.46
C LYS A 497 20.54 -18.06 27.15
N LEU A 498 19.87 -17.06 26.59
CA LEU A 498 19.74 -15.74 27.21
C LEU A 498 18.86 -15.83 28.47
N VAL A 499 19.29 -15.17 29.55
CA VAL A 499 18.51 -15.02 30.78
C VAL A 499 18.31 -13.52 31.00
N SER A 500 17.06 -13.10 31.08
CA SER A 500 16.70 -11.70 31.30
C SER A 500 17.06 -11.23 32.70
N SER A 501 17.51 -9.99 32.82
CA SER A 501 17.79 -9.30 34.08
C SER A 501 16.52 -8.83 34.81
N PHE A 502 15.36 -8.89 34.14
CA PHE A 502 14.05 -8.57 34.71
C PHE A 502 12.96 -9.52 34.20
N ASP A 503 11.80 -9.48 34.85
CA ASP A 503 10.65 -10.31 34.50
C ASP A 503 9.98 -9.80 33.20
N ARG A 504 10.22 -10.51 32.09
CA ARG A 504 9.69 -10.17 30.75
C ARG A 504 8.27 -10.67 30.51
N SER A 505 7.73 -11.56 31.34
CA SER A 505 6.33 -11.97 31.20
C SER A 505 5.36 -10.87 31.66
N LYS A 506 5.88 -9.79 32.24
CA LYS A 506 5.11 -8.60 32.60
C LYS A 506 5.10 -7.61 31.44
N MET A 507 4.02 -7.62 30.69
CA MET A 507 3.75 -6.62 29.66
C MET A 507 3.77 -5.20 30.29
N PRO A 508 4.44 -4.22 29.66
CA PRO A 508 4.43 -2.84 30.12
C PRO A 508 3.02 -2.26 30.20
N ALA A 509 2.76 -1.46 31.24
CA ALA A 509 1.50 -0.75 31.36
C ALA A 509 1.42 0.39 30.33
N THR A 510 0.22 0.60 29.79
CA THR A 510 -0.06 1.67 28.83
C THR A 510 -0.31 2.99 29.56
N GLY A 511 0.26 4.09 29.05
CA GLY A 511 -0.07 5.44 29.51
C GLY A 511 -1.48 5.88 29.09
N ALA A 512 -1.93 7.06 29.52
CA ALA A 512 -3.22 7.58 29.06
C ALA A 512 -3.27 7.66 27.52
N ALA A 513 -4.39 7.26 26.92
CA ALA A 513 -4.61 7.36 25.48
C ALA A 513 -4.40 8.82 25.03
N PRO A 514 -3.68 9.08 23.92
CA PRO A 514 -3.64 10.41 23.37
C PRO A 514 -5.05 10.81 22.93
N VAL A 515 -5.47 12.01 23.31
CA VAL A 515 -6.75 12.55 22.85
C VAL A 515 -6.56 13.07 21.43
N LEU A 516 -7.35 12.54 20.50
CA LEU A 516 -7.45 13.07 19.15
C LEU A 516 -7.83 14.54 19.19
N LYS A 517 -6.92 15.41 18.74
CA LYS A 517 -7.26 16.81 18.44
C LYS A 517 -7.61 16.90 16.97
N VAL A 518 -8.90 17.05 16.68
CA VAL A 518 -9.34 17.42 15.33
C VAL A 518 -8.54 18.66 14.90
N PRO A 519 -7.91 18.66 13.71
CA PRO A 519 -7.19 19.82 13.22
C PRO A 519 -8.07 21.06 13.32
N GLN A 520 -7.47 22.24 13.47
CA GLN A 520 -8.26 23.46 13.36
C GLN A 520 -8.79 23.54 11.93
N ILE A 521 -10.09 23.29 11.78
CA ILE A 521 -10.80 23.35 10.51
C ILE A 521 -11.39 24.75 10.39
N TRP A 522 -11.14 25.39 9.25
CA TRP A 522 -11.84 26.58 8.83
C TRP A 522 -12.82 26.24 7.71
N THR A 523 -13.91 27.00 7.62
CA THR A 523 -14.89 26.88 6.55
C THR A 523 -15.10 28.24 5.90
N SER A 524 -15.25 28.23 4.58
CA SER A 524 -15.48 29.43 3.77
C SER A 524 -16.38 29.10 2.59
N LYS A 525 -16.75 30.12 1.81
CA LYS A 525 -17.48 29.97 0.56
C LYS A 525 -16.81 30.78 -0.54
N LEU A 526 -16.68 30.17 -1.71
CA LEU A 526 -16.34 30.90 -2.92
C LEU A 526 -17.49 31.81 -3.35
N ALA A 527 -17.23 32.74 -4.28
CA ALA A 527 -18.22 33.75 -4.68
C ALA A 527 -19.48 33.14 -5.32
N ASN A 528 -19.39 31.93 -5.88
CA ASN A 528 -20.50 31.16 -6.44
C ASN A 528 -21.19 30.23 -5.43
N GLY A 529 -20.81 30.28 -4.15
CA GLY A 529 -21.42 29.51 -3.07
C GLY A 529 -20.83 28.12 -2.82
N ILE A 530 -19.82 27.68 -3.60
CA ILE A 530 -19.09 26.44 -3.33
C ILE A 530 -18.48 26.50 -1.94
N GLU A 531 -18.81 25.50 -1.12
CA GLU A 531 -18.31 25.37 0.24
C GLU A 531 -16.85 24.88 0.21
N VAL A 532 -15.97 25.58 0.94
CA VAL A 532 -14.57 25.20 1.12
C VAL A 532 -14.34 24.89 2.59
N MET A 533 -13.80 23.71 2.88
CA MET A 533 -13.36 23.32 4.22
C MET A 533 -11.86 23.02 4.17
N GLY A 534 -11.09 23.58 5.09
CA GLY A 534 -9.64 23.45 5.03
C GLY A 534 -8.95 23.38 6.38
N THR A 535 -7.72 22.85 6.36
CA THR A 535 -6.79 22.88 7.48
C THR A 535 -5.35 23.07 7.00
N GLN A 536 -4.48 23.60 7.86
CA GLN A 536 -3.08 23.84 7.54
C GLN A 536 -2.21 22.68 8.05
N SER A 537 -1.27 22.20 7.22
CA SER A 537 -0.28 21.17 7.57
C SER A 537 1.10 21.55 7.04
N ALA A 538 2.08 21.68 7.93
CA ALA A 538 3.43 22.15 7.59
C ALA A 538 4.46 21.02 7.41
N GLU A 539 4.02 19.76 7.37
CA GLU A 539 4.90 18.58 7.27
C GLU A 539 5.78 18.58 6.03
N THR A 540 5.19 18.98 4.91
CA THR A 540 5.85 19.04 3.60
C THR A 540 5.38 20.27 2.84
N PRO A 541 6.19 20.81 1.91
CA PRO A 541 5.81 21.94 1.06
C PRO A 541 4.83 21.51 -0.05
N THR A 542 3.65 21.04 0.35
CA THR A 542 2.65 20.47 -0.55
C THR A 542 1.25 21.02 -0.28
N VAL A 543 0.40 20.89 -1.30
CA VAL A 543 -1.03 21.23 -1.25
C VAL A 543 -1.83 20.05 -1.79
N GLU A 544 -2.79 19.59 -1.00
CA GLU A 544 -3.76 18.56 -1.38
C GLU A 544 -5.16 19.20 -1.44
N LEU A 545 -5.84 19.08 -2.58
CA LEU A 545 -7.24 19.46 -2.75
C LEU A 545 -8.07 18.27 -3.21
N VAL A 546 -9.21 18.08 -2.55
CA VAL A 546 -10.22 17.10 -2.94
C VAL A 546 -11.50 17.86 -3.23
N ILE A 547 -11.88 17.92 -4.50
CA ILE A 547 -13.17 18.46 -4.94
C ILE A 547 -14.09 17.27 -5.17
N TYR A 548 -15.26 17.25 -4.54
CA TYR A 548 -16.22 16.17 -4.78
C TYR A 548 -17.58 16.72 -5.18
N LEU A 549 -18.25 15.98 -6.06
CA LEU A 549 -19.58 16.28 -6.56
C LEU A 549 -20.52 15.15 -6.17
N ASN A 550 -21.63 15.47 -5.51
CA ASN A 550 -22.66 14.47 -5.21
C ASN A 550 -23.35 14.01 -6.49
N GLY A 551 -23.60 12.72 -6.65
CA GLY A 551 -24.24 12.16 -7.83
C GLY A 551 -23.62 10.84 -8.27
N GLY A 552 -22.44 10.88 -8.90
CA GLY A 552 -21.70 9.69 -9.32
C GLY A 552 -22.53 8.72 -10.16
N HIS A 553 -22.31 7.41 -9.99
CA HIS A 553 -23.12 6.35 -10.62
C HIS A 553 -24.61 6.43 -10.26
N ARG A 554 -24.97 6.96 -9.08
CA ARG A 554 -26.37 7.06 -8.64
C ARG A 554 -27.23 7.98 -9.51
N LEU A 555 -26.64 8.91 -10.26
CA LEU A 555 -27.36 9.71 -11.26
C LEU A 555 -27.56 8.99 -12.59
N VAL A 556 -26.84 7.90 -12.82
CA VAL A 556 -26.79 7.23 -14.12
C VAL A 556 -27.93 6.19 -14.20
N PRO A 557 -28.76 6.21 -15.26
CA PRO A 557 -29.70 5.13 -15.53
C PRO A 557 -28.97 3.79 -15.71
N VAL A 558 -29.54 2.68 -15.25
CA VAL A 558 -28.87 1.36 -15.23
C VAL A 558 -28.42 0.90 -16.62
N GLU A 559 -29.17 1.23 -17.66
CA GLU A 559 -28.84 0.93 -19.05
C GLU A 559 -27.62 1.71 -19.59
N LYS A 560 -27.22 2.77 -18.87
CA LYS A 560 -26.03 3.58 -19.13
C LYS A 560 -24.96 3.42 -18.07
N ALA A 561 -25.01 2.36 -17.26
CA ALA A 561 -23.97 2.07 -16.26
C ALA A 561 -22.56 2.15 -16.89
N GLY A 562 -21.60 2.68 -16.14
CA GLY A 562 -20.27 3.04 -16.65
C GLY A 562 -20.15 4.49 -17.15
N LEU A 563 -21.25 5.22 -17.37
CA LEU A 563 -21.21 6.59 -17.91
C LEU A 563 -20.50 7.60 -16.98
N ALA A 564 -20.70 7.50 -15.67
CA ALA A 564 -20.04 8.41 -14.72
C ALA A 564 -18.53 8.23 -14.73
N SER A 565 -18.06 6.98 -14.67
CA SER A 565 -16.64 6.63 -14.74
C SER A 565 -16.06 7.01 -16.10
N LEU A 566 -16.74 6.69 -17.21
CA LEU A 566 -16.31 7.06 -18.55
C LEU A 566 -16.19 8.59 -18.72
N THR A 567 -17.11 9.36 -18.14
CA THR A 567 -17.05 10.83 -18.19
C THR A 567 -15.88 11.37 -17.38
N ALA A 568 -15.60 10.81 -16.21
CA ALA A 568 -14.44 11.19 -15.40
C ALA A 568 -13.13 10.88 -16.14
N GLU A 569 -13.00 9.69 -16.73
CA GLU A 569 -11.84 9.32 -17.54
C GLU A 569 -11.68 10.25 -18.76
N MET A 570 -12.78 10.63 -19.42
CA MET A 570 -12.74 11.59 -20.53
C MET A 570 -12.29 12.99 -20.11
N LEU A 571 -12.50 13.40 -18.86
CA LEU A 571 -11.94 14.66 -18.31
C LEU A 571 -10.44 14.57 -18.02
N ASN A 572 -9.88 13.36 -17.95
CA ASN A 572 -8.44 13.14 -17.86
C ASN A 572 -7.73 13.18 -19.23
N GLU A 573 -8.48 13.33 -20.31
CA GLU A 573 -7.96 13.39 -21.67
C GLU A 573 -7.83 14.83 -22.20
N SER A 574 -7.83 15.00 -23.53
CA SER A 574 -7.52 16.27 -24.17
C SER A 574 -8.49 17.40 -23.79
N THR A 575 -7.97 18.60 -23.69
CA THR A 575 -8.72 19.87 -23.57
C THR A 575 -8.75 20.58 -24.93
N GLN A 576 -9.51 21.66 -25.02
CA GLN A 576 -9.50 22.52 -26.22
C GLN A 576 -8.15 23.20 -26.46
N LYS A 577 -7.27 23.27 -25.44
CA LYS A 577 -5.95 23.90 -25.52
C LYS A 577 -4.81 22.91 -25.70
N ARG A 578 -4.91 21.72 -25.10
CA ARG A 578 -3.83 20.74 -25.01
C ARG A 578 -4.33 19.33 -25.28
N SER A 579 -3.54 18.58 -26.03
CA SER A 579 -3.69 17.12 -26.12
C SER A 579 -3.46 16.45 -24.77
N SER A 580 -3.97 15.22 -24.60
CA SER A 580 -3.69 14.39 -23.41
C SER A 580 -2.19 14.28 -23.10
N GLU A 581 -1.33 14.16 -24.11
CA GLU A 581 0.12 14.09 -23.90
C GLU A 581 0.70 15.41 -23.41
N GLN A 582 0.22 16.54 -23.92
CA GLN A 582 0.66 17.86 -23.46
C GLN A 582 0.19 18.16 -22.03
N LEU A 583 -0.99 17.66 -21.62
CA LEU A 583 -1.47 17.76 -20.24
C LEU A 583 -0.64 16.89 -19.29
N SER A 584 -0.39 15.63 -19.67
CA SER A 584 0.50 14.72 -18.92
C SER A 584 1.88 15.37 -18.77
N GLN A 585 2.44 15.89 -19.86
CA GLN A 585 3.73 16.58 -19.84
C GLN A 585 3.72 17.78 -18.91
N ALA A 586 2.68 18.63 -18.97
CA ALA A 586 2.60 19.83 -18.14
C ALA A 586 2.53 19.48 -16.64
N LEU A 587 1.78 18.44 -16.26
CA LEU A 587 1.68 17.97 -14.87
C LEU A 587 2.99 17.31 -14.39
N GLU A 588 3.60 16.46 -15.21
CA GLU A 588 4.89 15.81 -14.94
C GLU A 588 5.99 16.86 -14.72
N MET A 589 5.97 17.98 -15.47
CA MET A 589 6.91 19.09 -15.33
C MET A 589 6.71 19.93 -14.05
N LEU A 590 5.59 19.75 -13.35
CA LEU A 590 5.28 20.42 -12.09
C LEU A 590 5.36 19.47 -10.89
N GLY A 591 5.56 18.16 -11.12
CA GLY A 591 5.48 17.16 -10.05
C GLY A 591 4.08 17.08 -9.45
N SER A 592 3.06 17.44 -10.24
CA SER A 592 1.69 17.59 -9.77
C SER A 592 0.77 16.53 -10.36
N THR A 593 -0.34 16.28 -9.67
CA THR A 593 -1.42 15.41 -10.13
C THR A 593 -2.72 16.21 -10.17
N VAL A 594 -3.49 16.04 -11.26
CA VAL A 594 -4.89 16.44 -11.36
C VAL A 594 -5.66 15.28 -11.96
N ASP A 595 -6.43 14.57 -11.14
CA ASP A 595 -7.10 13.33 -11.52
C ASP A 595 -8.61 13.41 -11.27
N PHE A 596 -9.39 12.94 -12.23
CA PHE A 596 -10.85 12.85 -12.16
C PHE A 596 -11.26 11.39 -12.05
N SER A 597 -12.12 11.07 -11.09
CA SER A 597 -12.70 9.73 -10.91
C SER A 597 -14.18 9.81 -10.55
N ALA A 598 -14.87 8.68 -10.67
CA ALA A 598 -16.25 8.53 -10.22
C ALA A 598 -16.41 7.25 -9.40
N SER A 599 -17.36 7.30 -8.48
CA SER A 599 -17.78 6.21 -7.60
C SER A 599 -19.30 6.18 -7.56
N GLU A 600 -19.85 5.29 -6.74
CA GLU A 600 -21.30 5.12 -6.60
C GLU A 600 -22.04 6.44 -6.35
N TYR A 601 -21.65 7.20 -5.33
CA TYR A 601 -22.37 8.41 -4.90
C TYR A 601 -21.69 9.72 -5.29
N GLN A 602 -20.48 9.67 -5.86
CA GLN A 602 -19.67 10.87 -6.04
C GLN A 602 -18.80 10.83 -7.29
N SER A 603 -18.62 11.99 -7.93
CA SER A 603 -17.45 12.27 -8.77
C SER A 603 -16.42 13.00 -7.92
N THR A 604 -15.14 12.66 -8.05
CA THR A 604 -14.05 13.25 -7.27
C THR A 604 -12.97 13.78 -8.19
N ILE A 605 -12.42 14.94 -7.84
CA ILE A 605 -11.24 15.54 -8.46
C ILE A 605 -10.17 15.62 -7.38
N LYS A 606 -9.06 14.91 -7.58
CA LYS A 606 -7.89 14.95 -6.71
C LYS A 606 -6.85 15.88 -7.31
N VAL A 607 -6.32 16.80 -6.51
CA VAL A 607 -5.20 17.67 -6.87
C VAL A 607 -4.11 17.56 -5.81
N SER A 608 -2.92 17.17 -6.22
CA SER A 608 -1.72 17.16 -5.39
C SER A 608 -0.65 17.99 -6.08
N ALA A 609 -0.06 18.94 -5.37
CA ALA A 609 0.97 19.82 -5.94
C ALA A 609 2.07 20.15 -4.91
N LEU A 610 3.29 20.37 -5.40
CA LEU A 610 4.28 21.14 -4.66
C LEU A 610 3.75 22.58 -4.53
N THR A 611 3.92 23.19 -3.34
CA THR A 611 3.33 24.51 -3.04
C THR A 611 3.77 25.59 -4.03
N GLU A 612 5.00 25.53 -4.51
CA GLU A 612 5.55 26.47 -5.49
C GLU A 612 4.89 26.37 -6.88
N HIS A 613 4.28 25.23 -7.20
CA HIS A 613 3.64 24.93 -8.49
C HIS A 613 2.11 24.92 -8.42
N LEU A 614 1.53 25.40 -7.31
CA LEU A 614 0.08 25.34 -7.09
C LEU A 614 -0.69 26.13 -8.16
N ASP A 615 -0.24 27.33 -8.52
CA ASP A 615 -1.00 28.20 -9.44
C ASP A 615 -1.06 27.60 -10.85
N GLU A 616 0.05 27.06 -11.34
CA GLU A 616 0.14 26.34 -12.62
C GLU A 616 -0.71 25.07 -12.61
N THR A 617 -0.72 24.35 -11.49
CA THR A 617 -1.53 23.15 -11.32
C THR A 617 -3.03 23.47 -11.32
N LEU A 618 -3.45 24.53 -10.62
CA LEU A 618 -4.84 25.00 -10.61
C LEU A 618 -5.27 25.50 -11.99
N ALA A 619 -4.38 26.11 -12.78
CA ALA A 619 -4.68 26.48 -14.16
C ALA A 619 -4.97 25.25 -15.04
N ILE A 620 -4.25 24.14 -14.84
CA ILE A 620 -4.53 22.87 -15.54
C ILE A 620 -5.85 22.26 -15.06
N LEU A 621 -6.15 22.31 -13.75
CA LEU A 621 -7.46 21.92 -13.23
C LEU A 621 -8.59 22.69 -13.91
N GLU A 622 -8.52 24.02 -13.96
CA GLU A 622 -9.53 24.85 -14.60
C GLU A 622 -9.67 24.53 -16.10
N GLU A 623 -8.56 24.25 -16.78
CA GLU A 623 -8.56 23.85 -18.20
C GLU A 623 -9.27 22.51 -18.40
N LYS A 624 -8.91 21.48 -17.63
CA LYS A 624 -9.56 20.15 -17.67
C LYS A 624 -11.05 20.24 -17.33
N LEU A 625 -11.40 21.08 -16.36
CA LEU A 625 -12.76 21.21 -15.87
C LEU A 625 -13.65 22.01 -16.83
N PHE A 626 -13.19 23.14 -17.38
CA PHE A 626 -14.05 24.08 -18.12
C PHE A 626 -13.90 24.02 -19.63
N GLU A 627 -12.79 23.47 -20.12
CA GLU A 627 -12.49 23.39 -21.55
C GLU A 627 -12.14 21.97 -22.02
N PRO A 628 -12.88 20.91 -21.61
CA PRO A 628 -12.62 19.58 -22.12
C PRO A 628 -12.87 19.52 -23.64
N ALA A 629 -12.03 18.81 -24.38
CA ALA A 629 -12.20 18.65 -25.82
C ALA A 629 -13.38 17.74 -26.15
N PHE A 630 -13.53 16.65 -25.39
CA PHE A 630 -14.48 15.57 -25.66
C PHE A 630 -14.54 15.25 -27.16
N ASN A 631 -13.39 14.84 -27.70
CA ASN A 631 -13.25 14.45 -29.11
C ASN A 631 -13.50 12.94 -29.29
N GLU A 632 -13.84 12.54 -30.52
CA GLU A 632 -14.22 11.16 -30.83
C GLU A 632 -13.07 10.16 -30.67
N ALA A 633 -11.83 10.59 -30.93
CA ALA A 633 -10.67 9.71 -30.86
C ALA A 633 -10.35 9.30 -29.41
N ASP A 634 -10.36 10.26 -28.49
CA ASP A 634 -10.22 9.99 -27.06
C ASP A 634 -11.38 9.15 -26.55
N PHE A 635 -12.62 9.47 -26.95
CA PHE A 635 -13.79 8.70 -26.57
C PHE A 635 -13.70 7.23 -26.99
N ALA A 636 -13.39 6.97 -28.26
CA ALA A 636 -13.26 5.61 -28.78
C ALA A 636 -12.18 4.83 -28.02
N ARG A 637 -11.03 5.46 -27.75
CA ARG A 637 -9.93 4.83 -27.00
C ARG A 637 -10.30 4.54 -25.55
N VAL A 638 -10.79 5.53 -24.81
CA VAL A 638 -11.12 5.38 -23.37
C VAL A 638 -12.26 4.38 -23.19
N LYS A 639 -13.30 4.43 -24.03
CA LYS A 639 -14.37 3.44 -24.04
C LYS A 639 -13.83 2.03 -24.28
N GLN A 640 -12.91 1.87 -25.23
CA GLN A 640 -12.30 0.58 -25.51
C GLN A 640 -11.44 0.08 -24.35
N GLN A 641 -10.70 0.96 -23.67
CA GLN A 641 -9.93 0.64 -22.46
C GLN A 641 -10.85 0.17 -21.32
N GLN A 642 -11.97 0.86 -21.09
CA GLN A 642 -12.95 0.47 -20.08
C GLN A 642 -13.60 -0.89 -20.41
N LEU A 643 -13.95 -1.16 -21.67
CA LEU A 643 -14.45 -2.47 -22.10
C LEU A 643 -13.44 -3.60 -21.86
N GLN A 644 -12.17 -3.37 -22.18
CA GLN A 644 -11.09 -4.33 -21.93
C GLN A 644 -10.89 -4.57 -20.43
N GLN A 645 -10.97 -3.52 -19.61
CA GLN A 645 -10.90 -3.62 -18.16
C GLN A 645 -12.08 -4.44 -17.61
N ILE A 646 -13.31 -4.18 -18.04
CA ILE A 646 -14.50 -4.97 -17.64
C ILE A 646 -14.32 -6.44 -18.03
N GLN A 647 -13.89 -6.71 -19.26
CA GLN A 647 -13.64 -8.07 -19.73
C GLN A 647 -12.56 -8.78 -18.90
N HIS A 648 -11.49 -8.07 -18.53
CA HIS A 648 -10.45 -8.60 -17.66
C HIS A 648 -10.99 -8.88 -16.25
N MET A 649 -11.74 -7.95 -15.66
CA MET A 649 -12.37 -8.11 -14.34
C MET A 649 -13.33 -9.31 -14.31
N GLN A 650 -14.10 -9.56 -15.38
CA GLN A 650 -14.97 -10.73 -15.49
C GLN A 650 -14.23 -12.08 -15.41
N SER A 651 -12.92 -12.11 -15.63
CA SER A 651 -12.12 -13.33 -15.44
C SER A 651 -11.75 -13.60 -13.97
N ASN A 652 -11.80 -12.57 -13.12
CA ASN A 652 -11.46 -12.61 -11.70
C ASN A 652 -12.66 -13.12 -10.86
N PRO A 653 -12.53 -14.25 -10.14
CA PRO A 653 -13.61 -14.79 -9.31
C PRO A 653 -14.16 -13.83 -8.25
N SER A 654 -13.31 -13.00 -7.63
CA SER A 654 -13.74 -12.05 -6.59
C SER A 654 -14.60 -10.92 -7.18
N TYR A 655 -14.30 -10.48 -8.40
CA TYR A 655 -15.15 -9.53 -9.12
C TYR A 655 -16.51 -10.15 -9.50
N GLN A 656 -16.50 -11.38 -10.04
CA GLN A 656 -17.74 -12.13 -10.31
C GLN A 656 -18.60 -12.26 -9.05
N ALA A 657 -17.97 -12.60 -7.92
CA ALA A 657 -18.64 -12.70 -6.64
C ALA A 657 -19.27 -11.37 -6.22
N SER A 658 -18.50 -10.27 -6.26
CA SER A 658 -19.00 -8.94 -5.92
C SER A 658 -20.17 -8.51 -6.81
N ALA A 659 -20.01 -8.60 -8.13
CA ALA A 659 -21.05 -8.19 -9.08
C ALA A 659 -22.36 -8.95 -8.89
N ALA A 660 -22.29 -10.29 -8.74
CA ALA A 660 -23.46 -11.10 -8.47
C ALA A 660 -24.08 -10.78 -7.10
N LEU A 661 -23.25 -10.55 -6.07
CA LEU A 661 -23.72 -10.22 -4.73
C LEU A 661 -24.54 -8.93 -4.72
N TYR A 662 -24.02 -7.84 -5.30
CA TYR A 662 -24.74 -6.57 -5.38
C TYR A 662 -26.02 -6.69 -6.21
N SER A 663 -26.01 -7.49 -7.28
CA SER A 663 -27.22 -7.78 -8.06
C SER A 663 -28.30 -8.49 -7.24
N LEU A 664 -27.92 -9.49 -6.42
CA LEU A 664 -28.84 -10.17 -5.51
C LEU A 664 -29.34 -9.25 -4.39
N LEU A 665 -28.48 -8.37 -3.87
CA LEU A 665 -28.79 -7.46 -2.78
C LEU A 665 -29.70 -6.32 -3.21
N TYR A 666 -29.49 -5.69 -4.37
CA TYR A 666 -30.20 -4.47 -4.75
C TYR A 666 -31.00 -4.58 -6.05
N GLY A 667 -30.79 -5.64 -6.84
CA GLY A 667 -31.46 -5.87 -8.12
C GLY A 667 -30.78 -5.12 -9.26
N ASN A 668 -30.76 -5.75 -10.45
CA ASN A 668 -30.16 -5.21 -11.67
C ASN A 668 -30.90 -3.99 -12.28
N ASN A 669 -32.05 -3.61 -11.72
CA ASN A 669 -32.82 -2.44 -12.14
C ASN A 669 -32.55 -1.20 -11.27
N ASN A 670 -31.65 -1.32 -10.28
CA ASN A 670 -31.16 -0.27 -9.40
C ASN A 670 -29.67 -0.01 -9.65
N ALA A 671 -29.24 1.25 -9.54
CA ALA A 671 -27.82 1.62 -9.64
C ALA A 671 -26.96 0.88 -8.60
N LEU A 672 -27.46 0.67 -7.38
CA LEU A 672 -26.75 -0.07 -6.32
C LEU A 672 -26.50 -1.56 -6.67
N GLY A 673 -27.25 -2.12 -7.63
CA GLY A 673 -27.15 -3.52 -8.03
C GLY A 673 -26.37 -3.74 -9.32
N VAL A 674 -25.78 -2.69 -9.88
CA VAL A 674 -24.99 -2.71 -11.11
C VAL A 674 -23.62 -2.09 -10.83
N SER A 675 -22.58 -2.63 -11.45
CA SER A 675 -21.23 -2.06 -11.30
C SER A 675 -21.20 -0.61 -11.80
N ASP A 676 -20.58 0.27 -11.03
CA ASP A 676 -20.33 1.66 -11.40
C ASP A 676 -19.41 1.78 -12.64
N ALA A 677 -18.50 0.83 -12.83
CA ALA A 677 -17.71 0.65 -14.05
C ALA A 677 -18.56 0.26 -15.28
N GLY A 678 -19.80 -0.18 -15.09
CA GLY A 678 -20.72 -0.62 -16.14
C GLY A 678 -20.59 -2.10 -16.52
N THR A 679 -21.40 -2.51 -17.49
CA THR A 679 -21.32 -3.83 -18.12
C THR A 679 -20.75 -3.69 -19.54
N LEU A 680 -20.36 -4.81 -20.15
CA LEU A 680 -19.93 -4.80 -21.56
C LEU A 680 -21.01 -4.18 -22.45
N ASP A 681 -22.28 -4.54 -22.23
CA ASP A 681 -23.40 -4.05 -23.02
C ASP A 681 -23.67 -2.56 -22.78
N SER A 682 -23.72 -2.12 -21.51
CA SER A 682 -24.03 -0.72 -21.20
C SER A 682 -22.94 0.20 -21.74
N VAL A 683 -21.66 -0.14 -21.52
CA VAL A 683 -20.54 0.66 -21.98
C VAL A 683 -20.44 0.62 -23.51
N ALA A 684 -20.67 -0.53 -24.15
CA ALA A 684 -20.71 -0.63 -25.61
C ALA A 684 -21.81 0.24 -26.23
N ALA A 685 -22.92 0.47 -25.53
CA ALA A 685 -24.00 1.34 -25.98
C ALA A 685 -23.74 2.84 -25.77
N LEU A 686 -22.84 3.23 -24.86
CA LEU A 686 -22.56 4.65 -24.58
C LEU A 686 -22.03 5.40 -25.80
N THR A 687 -22.42 6.66 -25.92
CA THR A 687 -21.96 7.59 -26.97
C THR A 687 -21.25 8.80 -26.36
N LEU A 688 -20.46 9.50 -27.18
CA LEU A 688 -19.85 10.77 -26.77
C LEU A 688 -20.91 11.84 -26.42
N ALA A 689 -22.09 11.77 -27.01
CA ALA A 689 -23.20 12.66 -26.66
C ALA A 689 -23.69 12.39 -25.23
N ASP A 690 -23.72 11.13 -24.79
CA ASP A 690 -24.05 10.78 -23.40
C ASP A 690 -23.04 11.36 -22.41
N VAL A 691 -21.74 11.26 -22.72
CA VAL A 691 -20.65 11.84 -21.93
C VAL A 691 -20.82 13.35 -21.80
N LYS A 692 -21.06 14.05 -22.91
CA LYS A 692 -21.27 15.51 -22.92
C LYS A 692 -22.52 15.92 -22.13
N ALA A 693 -23.61 15.16 -22.27
CA ALA A 693 -24.85 15.41 -21.54
C ALA A 693 -24.66 15.19 -20.03
N PHE A 694 -24.04 14.09 -19.62
CA PHE A 694 -23.75 13.80 -18.23
C PHE A 694 -22.78 14.82 -17.64
N TYR A 695 -21.75 15.24 -18.39
CA TYR A 695 -20.86 16.33 -17.98
C TYR A 695 -21.65 17.62 -17.69
N ALA A 696 -22.53 18.04 -18.61
CA ALA A 696 -23.34 19.25 -18.45
C ALA A 696 -24.39 19.15 -17.33
N GLU A 697 -24.79 17.94 -16.94
CA GLU A 697 -25.69 17.68 -15.81
C GLU A 697 -24.94 17.64 -14.47
N GLN A 698 -23.86 16.85 -14.39
CA GLN A 698 -23.20 16.52 -13.13
C GLN A 698 -22.12 17.52 -12.73
N TYR A 699 -21.32 18.03 -13.68
CA TYR A 699 -20.20 18.91 -13.39
C TYR A 699 -20.66 20.37 -13.30
N ARG A 700 -21.40 20.67 -12.23
CA ARG A 700 -21.97 22.00 -11.92
C ARG A 700 -21.51 22.50 -10.56
N GLY A 701 -21.40 23.81 -10.42
CA GLY A 701 -20.88 24.45 -9.20
C GLY A 701 -21.67 24.06 -7.94
N ALA A 702 -23.01 24.01 -7.99
CA ALA A 702 -23.83 23.66 -6.83
C ALA A 702 -23.74 22.19 -6.40
N ASN A 703 -23.20 21.29 -7.25
CA ASN A 703 -22.91 19.91 -6.85
C ASN A 703 -21.59 19.80 -6.08
N ALA A 704 -20.70 20.77 -6.26
CA ALA A 704 -19.31 20.69 -5.83
C ALA A 704 -19.10 21.19 -4.40
N LYS A 705 -18.19 20.51 -3.69
CA LYS A 705 -17.60 20.97 -2.44
C LYS A 705 -16.09 20.74 -2.47
N ILE A 706 -15.34 21.56 -1.73
CA ILE A 706 -13.87 21.56 -1.75
C ILE A 706 -13.35 21.27 -0.34
N ILE A 707 -12.45 20.30 -0.25
CA ILE A 707 -11.59 20.05 0.90
C ILE A 707 -10.16 20.43 0.54
N THR A 708 -9.44 21.06 1.47
CA THR A 708 -8.02 21.39 1.28
C THR A 708 -7.18 21.11 2.52
N VAL A 709 -5.99 20.55 2.29
CA VAL A 709 -4.95 20.39 3.30
C VAL A 709 -3.64 20.91 2.70
N ALA A 710 -3.14 22.02 3.25
CA ALA A 710 -2.05 22.78 2.63
C ALA A 710 -1.05 23.29 3.67
N ASN A 711 0.21 23.44 3.28
CA ASN A 711 1.18 24.20 4.09
C ASN A 711 0.94 25.73 4.06
N LEU A 712 -0.02 26.20 3.27
CA LEU A 712 -0.43 27.59 3.18
C LEU A 712 -1.54 27.92 4.19
N PRO A 713 -1.53 29.13 4.80
CA PRO A 713 -2.66 29.61 5.59
C PRO A 713 -3.88 29.92 4.70
N GLU A 714 -5.07 29.91 5.31
CA GLU A 714 -6.35 30.21 4.63
C GLU A 714 -6.28 31.50 3.77
N SER A 715 -5.69 32.56 4.31
CA SER A 715 -5.58 33.86 3.65
C SER A 715 -4.72 33.85 2.38
N ALA A 716 -3.76 32.93 2.26
CA ALA A 716 -2.95 32.75 1.07
C ALA A 716 -3.58 31.76 0.07
N LEU A 717 -4.36 30.79 0.56
CA LEU A 717 -4.94 29.74 -0.24
C LEU A 717 -6.25 30.17 -0.93
N LEU A 718 -7.19 30.80 -0.20
CA LEU A 718 -8.51 31.14 -0.75
C LEU A 718 -8.45 31.99 -2.03
N PRO A 719 -7.57 33.01 -2.14
CA PRO A 719 -7.44 33.77 -3.39
C PRO A 719 -7.02 32.92 -4.59
N LYS A 720 -6.23 31.87 -4.38
CA LYS A 720 -5.77 30.96 -5.45
C LYS A 720 -6.91 30.10 -5.99
N LEU A 721 -7.94 29.82 -5.18
CA LEU A 721 -9.13 29.07 -5.60
C LEU A 721 -10.20 29.91 -6.31
N ALA A 722 -9.98 31.22 -6.46
CA ALA A 722 -10.97 32.15 -6.98
C ALA A 722 -11.46 31.79 -8.39
N GLY A 723 -10.62 31.17 -9.23
CA GLY A 723 -10.99 30.76 -10.58
C GLY A 723 -12.10 29.69 -10.63
N LEU A 724 -12.24 28.87 -9.58
CA LEU A 724 -13.36 27.92 -9.45
C LEU A 724 -14.71 28.61 -9.21
N SER A 725 -14.73 29.91 -8.90
CA SER A 725 -15.97 30.70 -8.83
C SER A 725 -16.65 30.87 -10.20
N LYS A 726 -15.96 30.55 -11.31
CA LYS A 726 -16.55 30.49 -12.65
C LYS A 726 -17.51 29.32 -12.82
N TRP A 727 -17.47 28.33 -11.92
CA TRP A 727 -18.29 27.14 -12.02
C TRP A 727 -19.75 27.45 -11.65
N GLN A 728 -20.65 27.36 -12.61
CA GLN A 728 -22.08 27.68 -12.42
C GLN A 728 -22.96 26.42 -12.52
N GLY A 729 -24.25 26.59 -12.23
CA GLY A 729 -25.28 25.58 -12.42
C GLY A 729 -25.85 25.03 -11.10
N GLU A 730 -27.13 24.72 -11.13
CA GLU A 730 -27.89 24.16 -10.01
C GLU A 730 -27.55 22.70 -9.74
N ALA A 731 -27.78 22.27 -8.49
CA ALA A 731 -27.47 20.91 -8.06
C ALA A 731 -28.37 19.88 -8.75
N SER A 732 -27.79 18.73 -9.09
CA SER A 732 -28.51 17.59 -9.66
C SER A 732 -29.34 16.89 -8.58
N VAL A 733 -30.48 16.33 -8.98
CA VAL A 733 -31.37 15.60 -8.08
C VAL A 733 -31.15 14.10 -8.27
N LEU A 734 -30.84 13.39 -7.19
CA LEU A 734 -30.70 11.93 -7.22
C LEU A 734 -32.04 11.26 -7.58
N PRO A 735 -32.06 10.36 -8.58
CA PRO A 735 -33.22 9.52 -8.84
C PRO A 735 -33.53 8.62 -7.63
N PRO A 736 -34.81 8.44 -7.28
CA PRO A 736 -35.20 7.54 -6.20
C PRO A 736 -34.84 6.09 -6.53
N LEU A 737 -34.45 5.34 -5.50
CA LEU A 737 -34.21 3.90 -5.64
C LEU A 737 -35.53 3.16 -5.90
N LYS A 738 -35.47 2.14 -6.77
CA LYS A 738 -36.57 1.19 -6.96
C LYS A 738 -36.57 0.17 -5.83
N SER A 739 -37.71 -0.49 -5.63
CA SER A 739 -37.83 -1.57 -4.65
C SER A 739 -36.77 -2.65 -4.86
N PHE A 740 -36.08 -3.03 -3.79
CA PHE A 740 -35.08 -4.09 -3.81
C PHE A 740 -35.73 -5.48 -3.89
N PRO A 741 -35.04 -6.48 -4.46
CA PRO A 741 -35.53 -7.86 -4.50
C PRO A 741 -35.66 -8.45 -3.09
N ALA A 742 -36.61 -9.37 -2.91
CA ALA A 742 -36.66 -10.18 -1.69
C ALA A 742 -35.43 -11.10 -1.63
N LEU A 743 -34.72 -11.09 -0.50
CA LEU A 743 -33.58 -12.00 -0.31
C LEU A 743 -34.08 -13.41 -0.01
N LYS A 744 -33.54 -14.42 -0.71
CA LYS A 744 -33.73 -15.82 -0.34
C LYS A 744 -32.72 -16.19 0.75
N GLY A 745 -32.93 -15.68 1.95
CA GLY A 745 -32.05 -15.96 3.08
C GLY A 745 -31.88 -17.46 3.33
N GLY A 746 -30.68 -17.88 3.72
CA GLY A 746 -30.31 -19.29 3.83
C GLY A 746 -30.23 -20.03 2.48
N THR A 747 -29.90 -19.35 1.39
CA THR A 747 -29.66 -20.00 0.08
C THR A 747 -28.20 -19.86 -0.31
N ILE A 748 -27.60 -20.95 -0.80
CA ILE A 748 -26.27 -20.95 -1.41
C ILE A 748 -26.41 -20.76 -2.91
N TYR A 749 -25.94 -19.63 -3.41
CA TYR A 749 -25.76 -19.35 -4.81
C TYR A 749 -24.38 -19.81 -5.25
N VAL A 750 -24.29 -20.54 -6.36
CA VAL A 750 -23.02 -21.01 -6.93
C VAL A 750 -22.84 -20.43 -8.33
N ILE A 751 -21.70 -19.79 -8.56
CA ILE A 751 -21.21 -19.44 -9.91
C ILE A 751 -20.10 -20.42 -10.24
N ASP A 752 -20.30 -21.17 -11.33
CA ASP A 752 -19.32 -22.16 -11.76
C ASP A 752 -18.09 -21.51 -12.40
N LYS A 753 -16.92 -21.83 -11.85
CA LYS A 753 -15.60 -21.48 -12.36
C LYS A 753 -14.77 -22.76 -12.51
N PRO A 754 -14.92 -23.49 -13.62
CA PRO A 754 -14.21 -24.76 -13.83
C PRO A 754 -12.69 -24.60 -13.70
N GLY A 755 -12.05 -25.53 -12.99
CA GLY A 755 -10.60 -25.52 -12.80
C GLY A 755 -10.08 -24.49 -11.81
N ALA A 756 -10.96 -23.74 -11.10
CA ALA A 756 -10.52 -22.85 -10.05
C ALA A 756 -9.76 -23.61 -8.96
N ALA A 757 -8.59 -23.09 -8.57
CA ALA A 757 -7.78 -23.61 -7.47
C ALA A 757 -8.28 -23.15 -6.09
N GLN A 758 -9.09 -22.08 -6.08
CA GLN A 758 -9.71 -21.49 -4.91
C GLN A 758 -11.19 -21.21 -5.16
N SER A 759 -11.95 -21.13 -4.08
CA SER A 759 -13.33 -20.67 -4.08
C SER A 759 -13.43 -19.34 -3.32
N VAL A 760 -14.20 -18.40 -3.85
CA VAL A 760 -14.56 -17.15 -3.18
C VAL A 760 -15.88 -17.39 -2.44
N ILE A 761 -15.91 -17.09 -1.14
CA ILE A 761 -17.11 -17.21 -0.31
C ILE A 761 -17.53 -15.82 0.16
N ASN A 762 -18.80 -15.47 -0.07
CA ASN A 762 -19.45 -14.28 0.48
C ASN A 762 -20.76 -14.66 1.19
N ILE A 763 -20.98 -14.17 2.41
CA ILE A 763 -22.26 -14.26 3.12
C ILE A 763 -22.73 -12.84 3.39
N ALA A 764 -23.91 -12.47 2.92
CA ALA A 764 -24.33 -11.07 2.97
C ALA A 764 -25.82 -10.86 3.16
N LYS A 765 -26.16 -9.65 3.64
CA LYS A 765 -27.51 -9.09 3.62
C LYS A 765 -27.44 -7.56 3.48
N ARG A 766 -28.57 -6.95 3.14
CA ARG A 766 -28.75 -5.50 3.29
C ARG A 766 -28.73 -5.13 4.78
N ALA A 767 -28.15 -3.98 5.11
CA ALA A 767 -27.96 -3.49 6.47
C ALA A 767 -28.20 -1.95 6.55
N LEU A 768 -27.60 -1.30 7.55
CA LEU A 768 -27.87 0.07 7.95
C LEU A 768 -27.17 1.10 7.04
N PRO A 769 -27.85 2.20 6.64
CA PRO A 769 -27.18 3.38 6.08
C PRO A 769 -26.15 3.96 7.04
N TYR A 770 -25.24 4.79 6.52
CA TYR A 770 -24.22 5.44 7.32
C TYR A 770 -24.83 6.38 8.37
N ASP A 771 -24.38 6.22 9.61
CA ASP A 771 -24.64 7.14 10.72
C ASP A 771 -23.43 7.11 11.66
N ALA A 772 -22.87 8.29 11.94
CA ALA A 772 -21.65 8.43 12.72
C ALA A 772 -21.83 8.02 14.19
N THR A 773 -23.03 8.11 14.78
CA THR A 773 -23.22 7.91 16.23
C THR A 773 -24.37 6.96 16.60
N GLY A 774 -25.19 6.55 15.64
CA GLY A 774 -26.27 5.59 15.88
C GLY A 774 -25.89 4.12 15.64
N ASN A 775 -26.87 3.33 15.22
CA ASN A 775 -26.75 1.87 15.16
C ASN A 775 -25.76 1.37 14.11
N TYR A 776 -25.48 2.15 13.06
CA TYR A 776 -24.41 1.82 12.10
C TYR A 776 -23.06 1.75 12.81
N PHE A 777 -22.68 2.84 13.50
CA PHE A 777 -21.44 2.88 14.26
C PHE A 777 -21.39 1.80 15.36
N LYS A 778 -22.50 1.58 16.08
CA LYS A 778 -22.56 0.50 17.08
C LYS A 778 -22.46 -0.90 16.46
N SER A 779 -22.96 -1.11 15.24
CA SER A 779 -22.80 -2.38 14.52
C SER A 779 -21.36 -2.60 14.07
N TYR A 780 -20.64 -1.53 13.72
CA TYR A 780 -19.18 -1.59 13.53
C TYR A 780 -18.48 -2.05 14.81
N LEU A 781 -18.80 -1.45 15.98
CA LEU A 781 -18.22 -1.87 17.27
C LEU A 781 -18.56 -3.33 17.60
N MET A 782 -19.81 -3.76 17.39
CA MET A 782 -20.25 -5.15 17.59
C MET A 782 -19.48 -6.14 16.68
N ASN A 783 -19.23 -5.75 15.44
CA ASN A 783 -18.57 -6.57 14.43
C ASN A 783 -17.05 -6.65 14.63
N TYR A 784 -16.44 -5.68 15.33
CA TYR A 784 -14.99 -5.56 15.47
C TYR A 784 -14.32 -6.89 15.93
N PRO A 785 -14.72 -7.52 17.05
CA PRO A 785 -14.14 -8.80 17.47
C PRO A 785 -14.64 -10.02 16.67
N LEU A 786 -15.75 -9.91 15.92
CA LEU A 786 -16.26 -11.00 15.07
C LEU A 786 -15.39 -11.18 13.81
N GLY A 787 -15.11 -10.10 13.09
CA GLY A 787 -14.38 -10.14 11.83
C GLY A 787 -13.77 -8.81 11.37
N GLY A 788 -13.81 -7.77 12.21
CA GLY A 788 -13.27 -6.44 11.88
C GLY A 788 -11.79 -6.23 12.25
N ALA A 789 -11.18 -7.15 12.99
CA ALA A 789 -9.78 -7.12 13.41
C ALA A 789 -9.02 -8.36 12.90
N PHE A 790 -7.68 -8.31 12.89
CA PHE A 790 -6.86 -9.48 12.54
C PHE A 790 -7.06 -10.65 13.52
N ASN A 791 -7.11 -10.37 14.83
CA ASN A 791 -7.37 -11.35 15.89
C ASN A 791 -8.87 -11.60 16.13
N SER A 792 -9.70 -11.37 15.12
CA SER A 792 -11.14 -11.62 15.20
C SER A 792 -11.47 -13.11 15.14
N ARG A 793 -12.62 -13.51 15.70
CA ARG A 793 -13.05 -14.93 15.75
C ARG A 793 -12.95 -15.63 14.39
N ILE A 794 -13.50 -14.98 13.36
CA ILE A 794 -13.56 -15.54 12.01
C ILE A 794 -12.17 -15.76 11.43
N ASN A 795 -11.28 -14.77 11.57
CA ASN A 795 -9.94 -14.87 11.02
C ASN A 795 -9.10 -15.90 11.80
N LEU A 796 -9.12 -15.88 13.13
CA LEU A 796 -8.42 -16.86 13.96
C LEU A 796 -8.90 -18.30 13.69
N ASN A 797 -10.20 -18.52 13.51
CA ASN A 797 -10.71 -19.85 13.17
C ASN A 797 -10.22 -20.28 11.76
N LEU A 798 -10.53 -19.53 10.71
CA LEU A 798 -10.27 -19.99 9.34
C LEU A 798 -8.78 -19.96 8.94
N ARG A 799 -8.02 -18.96 9.40
CA ARG A 799 -6.61 -18.76 9.03
C ARG A 799 -5.69 -19.52 9.97
N GLU A 800 -5.69 -19.20 11.26
CA GLU A 800 -4.68 -19.72 12.20
C GLU A 800 -4.98 -21.15 12.63
N ASN A 801 -6.21 -21.43 13.08
CA ASN A 801 -6.56 -22.76 13.60
C ASN A 801 -6.72 -23.81 12.49
N LYS A 802 -7.17 -23.41 11.30
CA LYS A 802 -7.52 -24.34 10.21
C LYS A 802 -6.58 -24.28 9.01
N GLY A 803 -5.86 -23.18 8.79
CA GLY A 803 -5.05 -22.98 7.59
C GLY A 803 -5.87 -23.08 6.29
N TYR A 804 -7.14 -22.67 6.29
CA TYR A 804 -8.03 -22.77 5.11
C TYR A 804 -7.87 -21.59 4.14
N THR A 805 -7.42 -20.44 4.66
CA THR A 805 -7.30 -19.18 3.93
C THR A 805 -6.10 -18.37 4.40
N TYR A 806 -5.68 -17.41 3.58
CA TYR A 806 -4.76 -16.35 3.98
C TYR A 806 -5.44 -15.27 4.83
N GLY A 807 -6.77 -15.14 4.76
CA GLY A 807 -7.54 -14.23 5.59
C GLY A 807 -9.05 -14.35 5.41
N ALA A 808 -9.78 -14.10 6.50
CA ALA A 808 -11.24 -14.04 6.52
C ALA A 808 -11.69 -12.82 7.33
N ARG A 809 -12.78 -12.17 6.91
CA ARG A 809 -13.26 -10.92 7.54
C ARG A 809 -14.78 -10.79 7.48
N THR A 810 -15.32 -9.96 8.36
CA THR A 810 -16.71 -9.50 8.31
C THR A 810 -16.76 -7.98 8.45
N SER A 811 -17.69 -7.31 7.77
CA SER A 811 -17.81 -5.85 7.83
C SER A 811 -19.24 -5.38 7.65
N PHE A 812 -19.56 -4.26 8.28
CA PHE A 812 -20.71 -3.41 7.94
C PHE A 812 -20.22 -2.24 7.10
N SER A 813 -20.92 -1.96 6.00
CA SER A 813 -20.67 -0.81 5.14
C SER A 813 -21.97 -0.03 4.94
N GLY A 814 -21.88 1.29 4.96
CA GLY A 814 -23.05 2.17 4.92
C GLY A 814 -22.83 3.34 3.98
N ALA A 815 -23.81 3.60 3.12
CA ALA A 815 -23.91 4.78 2.27
C ALA A 815 -25.09 5.66 2.71
N GLY A 816 -25.42 6.69 1.92
CA GLY A 816 -26.46 7.66 2.28
C GLY A 816 -27.88 7.09 2.29
N GLU A 817 -28.18 6.08 1.47
CA GLU A 817 -29.54 5.52 1.31
C GLU A 817 -29.66 4.06 1.79
N ALA A 818 -28.56 3.29 1.77
CA ALA A 818 -28.54 1.87 2.11
C ALA A 818 -27.14 1.45 2.63
N GLY A 819 -27.05 0.26 3.20
CA GLY A 819 -25.79 -0.40 3.54
C GLY A 819 -25.91 -1.92 3.46
N GLU A 820 -24.85 -2.60 3.87
CA GLU A 820 -24.72 -4.06 3.81
C GLU A 820 -23.85 -4.61 4.95
N PHE A 821 -24.09 -5.89 5.25
CA PHE A 821 -23.17 -6.73 6.00
C PHE A 821 -22.59 -7.77 5.04
N ILE A 822 -21.28 -7.98 5.08
CA ILE A 822 -20.59 -9.01 4.28
C ILE A 822 -19.58 -9.75 5.16
N ALA A 823 -19.63 -11.08 5.13
CA ALA A 823 -18.55 -11.97 5.55
C ALA A 823 -17.88 -12.54 4.29
N SER A 824 -16.54 -12.50 4.21
CA SER A 824 -15.81 -12.89 2.99
C SER A 824 -14.47 -13.59 3.25
N SER A 825 -14.11 -14.52 2.37
CA SER A 825 -12.77 -15.15 2.30
C SER A 825 -12.55 -15.87 0.97
N ASP A 826 -11.30 -15.93 0.54
CA ASP A 826 -10.83 -16.80 -0.54
C ASP A 826 -10.17 -18.05 0.07
N VAL A 827 -10.67 -19.24 -0.28
CA VAL A 827 -10.27 -20.51 0.34
C VAL A 827 -9.82 -21.51 -0.71
N ARG A 828 -8.98 -22.48 -0.35
CA ARG A 828 -8.67 -23.58 -1.30
C ARG A 828 -9.95 -24.35 -1.66
N THR A 829 -10.04 -24.79 -2.92
CA THR A 829 -11.26 -25.46 -3.42
C THR A 829 -11.66 -26.69 -2.59
N ASP A 830 -10.68 -27.47 -2.11
CA ASP A 830 -10.89 -28.70 -1.31
C ASP A 830 -11.47 -28.46 0.09
N VAL A 831 -11.45 -27.22 0.58
CA VAL A 831 -12.00 -26.85 1.88
C VAL A 831 -13.21 -25.92 1.80
N THR A 832 -13.77 -25.69 0.61
CA THR A 832 -14.88 -24.74 0.39
C THR A 832 -16.06 -24.94 1.34
N ALA A 833 -16.65 -26.14 1.38
CA ALA A 833 -17.77 -26.44 2.25
C ALA A 833 -17.40 -26.41 3.74
N LYS A 834 -16.17 -26.83 4.08
CA LYS A 834 -15.65 -26.80 5.47
C LYS A 834 -15.50 -25.38 5.97
N ALA A 835 -14.92 -24.49 5.16
CA ALA A 835 -14.76 -23.08 5.49
C ALA A 835 -16.11 -22.37 5.60
N LEU A 836 -17.05 -22.63 4.68
CA LEU A 836 -18.40 -22.10 4.77
C LEU A 836 -19.12 -22.56 6.05
N ASN A 837 -18.94 -23.82 6.44
CA ASN A 837 -19.47 -24.33 7.71
C ASN A 837 -18.89 -23.60 8.93
N GLU A 838 -17.58 -23.32 8.96
CA GLU A 838 -16.96 -22.54 10.05
C GLU A 838 -17.49 -21.10 10.08
N PHE A 839 -17.66 -20.43 8.95
CA PHE A 839 -18.32 -19.11 8.89
C PHE A 839 -19.72 -19.15 9.52
N ILE A 840 -20.56 -20.09 9.08
CA ILE A 840 -21.94 -20.22 9.56
C ILE A 840 -21.97 -20.50 11.06
N LYS A 841 -21.07 -21.37 11.53
CA LYS A 841 -20.96 -21.74 12.95
C LYS A 841 -20.55 -20.54 13.80
N GLU A 842 -19.51 -19.82 13.41
CA GLU A 842 -19.03 -18.64 14.15
C GLU A 842 -20.08 -17.53 14.18
N ILE A 843 -20.70 -17.20 13.04
CA ILE A 843 -21.74 -16.15 12.97
C ILE A 843 -22.95 -16.54 13.82
N LYS A 844 -23.43 -17.80 13.76
CA LYS A 844 -24.54 -18.28 14.61
C LYS A 844 -24.18 -18.29 16.09
N ALA A 845 -22.98 -18.73 16.44
CA ALA A 845 -22.53 -18.74 17.83
C ALA A 845 -22.47 -17.30 18.37
N TYR A 846 -21.93 -16.36 17.60
CA TYR A 846 -21.84 -14.96 17.97
C TYR A 846 -23.22 -14.28 18.04
N GLN A 847 -24.14 -14.61 17.14
CA GLN A 847 -25.53 -14.17 17.20
C GLN A 847 -26.24 -14.63 18.49
N GLN A 848 -26.02 -15.88 18.92
CA GLN A 848 -26.72 -16.48 20.06
C GLN A 848 -26.10 -16.17 21.41
N GLN A 849 -24.78 -16.14 21.47
CA GLN A 849 -24.01 -16.02 22.72
C GLN A 849 -23.46 -14.61 22.92
N GLY A 850 -23.35 -13.83 21.84
CA GLY A 850 -22.76 -12.50 21.86
C GLY A 850 -21.25 -12.51 22.05
N MET A 851 -20.71 -11.31 22.25
CA MET A 851 -19.32 -11.09 22.64
C MET A 851 -19.10 -11.39 24.13
N THR A 852 -17.87 -11.77 24.43
CA THR A 852 -17.34 -11.93 25.80
C THR A 852 -16.89 -10.59 26.38
N ASP A 853 -16.63 -10.55 27.70
CA ASP A 853 -16.09 -9.34 28.34
C ASP A 853 -14.66 -9.02 27.86
N ALA A 854 -13.87 -10.05 27.54
CA ALA A 854 -12.54 -9.88 26.95
C ALA A 854 -12.63 -9.21 25.58
N GLU A 855 -13.56 -9.65 24.72
CA GLU A 855 -13.77 -9.06 23.40
C GLU A 855 -14.31 -7.62 23.46
N LEU A 856 -15.16 -7.31 24.44
CA LEU A 856 -15.61 -5.94 24.69
C LEU A 856 -14.43 -5.03 25.08
N THR A 857 -13.56 -5.49 25.99
CA THR A 857 -12.35 -4.75 26.37
C THR A 857 -11.41 -4.59 25.20
N PHE A 858 -11.15 -5.66 24.44
CA PHE A 858 -10.32 -5.64 23.25
C PHE A 858 -10.84 -4.63 22.22
N MET A 859 -12.14 -4.66 21.92
CA MET A 859 -12.76 -3.69 21.00
C MET A 859 -12.59 -2.26 21.49
N ARG A 860 -12.89 -1.98 22.77
CA ARG A 860 -12.77 -0.62 23.32
C ARG A 860 -11.35 -0.11 23.22
N ASN A 861 -10.38 -0.92 23.62
CA ASN A 861 -8.97 -0.55 23.57
C ASN A 861 -8.54 -0.33 22.12
N SER A 862 -8.79 -1.29 21.23
CA SER A 862 -8.37 -1.19 19.83
C SER A 862 -8.98 0.02 19.12
N VAL A 863 -10.29 0.24 19.26
CA VAL A 863 -10.99 1.33 18.55
C VAL A 863 -10.62 2.69 19.15
N SER A 864 -10.59 2.84 20.48
CA SER A 864 -10.27 4.13 21.10
C SER A 864 -8.81 4.55 20.88
N GLN A 865 -7.89 3.58 20.86
CA GLN A 865 -6.48 3.85 20.62
C GLN A 865 -6.22 4.08 19.12
N GLY A 866 -6.93 3.39 18.22
CA GLY A 866 -6.64 3.38 16.79
C GLY A 866 -7.05 4.63 16.01
N GLN A 867 -7.93 5.47 16.56
CA GLN A 867 -8.40 6.69 15.88
C GLN A 867 -7.25 7.60 15.43
N ALA A 868 -6.13 7.61 16.16
CA ALA A 868 -4.97 8.43 15.85
C ALA A 868 -4.36 8.16 14.46
N LEU A 869 -4.53 6.96 13.91
CA LEU A 869 -3.92 6.53 12.64
C LEU A 869 -4.71 6.98 11.40
N ASP A 870 -5.95 7.45 11.57
CA ASP A 870 -6.87 7.70 10.45
C ASP A 870 -6.61 9.01 9.69
N TYR A 871 -5.71 9.87 10.18
CA TYR A 871 -5.59 11.24 9.69
C TYR A 871 -4.14 11.77 9.61
N GLU A 872 -3.13 10.93 9.37
CA GLU A 872 -1.73 11.41 9.38
C GLU A 872 -1.37 12.28 8.14
N THR A 873 -1.53 11.72 6.93
CA THR A 873 -1.14 12.39 5.67
C THR A 873 -2.17 13.45 5.23
N PRO A 874 -1.79 14.42 4.38
CA PRO A 874 -2.73 15.39 3.81
C PRO A 874 -3.95 14.76 3.13
N TYR A 875 -3.77 13.64 2.42
CA TYR A 875 -4.87 12.92 1.78
C TYR A 875 -5.81 12.25 2.79
N GLN A 876 -5.27 11.64 3.85
CA GLN A 876 -6.09 11.06 4.94
C GLN A 876 -6.87 12.15 5.68
N LYS A 877 -6.22 13.27 6.02
CA LYS A 877 -6.87 14.47 6.61
C LYS A 877 -8.02 14.96 5.70
N ALA A 878 -7.78 15.05 4.39
CA ALA A 878 -8.80 15.44 3.43
C ALA A 878 -9.97 14.44 3.36
N GLY A 879 -9.69 13.12 3.42
CA GLY A 879 -10.71 12.07 3.46
C GLY A 879 -11.60 12.16 4.71
N PHE A 880 -11.01 12.37 5.88
CA PHE A 880 -11.73 12.58 7.13
C PHE A 880 -12.61 13.84 7.08
N MET A 881 -12.04 14.97 6.64
CA MET A 881 -12.78 16.22 6.48
C MET A 881 -13.91 16.11 5.44
N ARG A 882 -13.70 15.36 4.36
CA ARG A 882 -14.74 15.05 3.36
C ARG A 882 -15.93 14.33 3.98
N MET A 883 -15.70 13.40 4.92
CA MET A 883 -16.78 12.71 5.64
C MET A 883 -17.60 13.70 6.48
N ILE A 884 -16.94 14.58 7.24
CA ILE A 884 -17.60 15.65 8.02
C ILE A 884 -18.47 16.50 7.11
N GLN A 885 -17.91 16.98 6.00
CA GLN A 885 -18.60 17.87 5.07
C GLN A 885 -19.73 17.17 4.29
N ARG A 886 -19.56 15.88 3.94
CA ARG A 886 -20.56 15.10 3.20
C ARG A 886 -21.78 14.79 4.05
N TYR A 887 -21.57 14.31 5.28
CA TYR A 887 -22.66 13.89 6.17
C TYR A 887 -23.12 15.01 7.12
N GLN A 888 -22.53 16.20 7.02
CA GLN A 888 -22.84 17.36 7.88
C GLN A 888 -22.70 16.98 9.36
N LEU A 889 -21.62 16.28 9.69
CA LEU A 889 -21.36 15.81 11.04
C LEU A 889 -21.14 17.00 11.98
N SER A 890 -21.61 16.88 13.22
CA SER A 890 -21.37 17.88 14.25
C SER A 890 -19.88 18.03 14.53
N GLN A 891 -19.42 19.17 15.03
CA GLN A 891 -18.00 19.36 15.35
C GLN A 891 -17.50 18.45 16.50
N ASP A 892 -18.43 17.93 17.31
CA ASP A 892 -18.18 17.06 18.46
C ASP A 892 -18.48 15.58 18.20
N PHE A 893 -18.78 15.17 16.96
CA PHE A 893 -19.16 13.79 16.67
C PHE A 893 -18.10 12.75 17.09
N THR A 894 -16.81 13.08 17.02
CA THR A 894 -15.72 12.22 17.50
C THR A 894 -15.77 12.07 19.03
N THR A 895 -16.08 13.15 19.75
CA THR A 895 -16.27 13.11 21.21
C THR A 895 -17.51 12.28 21.58
N GLU A 896 -18.58 12.36 20.77
CA GLU A 896 -19.75 11.50 20.93
C GLU A 896 -19.41 10.02 20.66
N GLN A 897 -18.65 9.72 19.60
CA GLN A 897 -18.17 8.37 19.32
C GLN A 897 -17.31 7.83 20.46
N ASP A 898 -16.39 8.61 21.01
CA ASP A 898 -15.57 8.23 22.16
C ASP A 898 -16.43 7.91 23.38
N LYS A 899 -17.45 8.74 23.63
CA LYS A 899 -18.43 8.46 24.69
C LYS A 899 -19.17 7.16 24.42
N ILE A 900 -19.61 6.91 23.19
CA ILE A 900 -20.28 5.66 22.81
C ILE A 900 -19.35 4.47 23.05
N ILE A 901 -18.12 4.48 22.53
CA ILE A 901 -17.14 3.40 22.71
C ILE A 901 -16.98 3.07 24.21
N ASN A 902 -16.81 4.10 25.04
CA ASN A 902 -16.54 3.94 26.47
C ASN A 902 -17.78 3.51 27.29
N THR A 903 -18.99 3.88 26.86
CA THR A 903 -20.22 3.68 27.65
C THR A 903 -21.16 2.61 27.11
N VAL A 904 -21.04 2.22 25.84
CA VAL A 904 -21.92 1.21 25.22
C VAL A 904 -21.78 -0.10 25.98
N THR A 905 -22.92 -0.71 26.31
CA THR A 905 -22.95 -1.92 27.12
C THR A 905 -22.80 -3.17 26.26
N LYS A 906 -22.30 -4.25 26.89
CA LYS A 906 -22.24 -5.57 26.26
C LYS A 906 -23.62 -6.03 25.77
N ASP A 907 -24.65 -5.79 26.57
CA ASP A 907 -26.03 -6.19 26.26
C ASP A 907 -26.58 -5.46 25.03
N GLU A 908 -26.28 -4.17 24.86
CA GLU A 908 -26.65 -3.41 23.66
C GLU A 908 -25.97 -3.95 22.40
N LEU A 909 -24.67 -4.23 22.45
CA LEU A 909 -23.94 -4.80 21.31
C LEU A 909 -24.39 -6.23 21.01
N ASN A 910 -24.68 -7.03 22.03
CA ASN A 910 -25.20 -8.40 21.86
C ASN A 910 -26.63 -8.40 21.30
N ALA A 911 -27.46 -7.43 21.66
CA ALA A 911 -28.77 -7.25 21.04
C ALA A 911 -28.65 -6.92 19.54
N LEU A 912 -27.68 -6.07 19.16
CA LEU A 912 -27.36 -5.81 17.75
C LEU A 912 -26.84 -7.07 17.05
N ALA A 913 -25.97 -7.86 17.69
CA ALA A 913 -25.52 -9.14 17.13
C ALA A 913 -26.71 -10.08 16.87
N ALA A 914 -27.62 -10.20 17.84
CA ALA A 914 -28.82 -11.04 17.71
C ALA A 914 -29.74 -10.61 16.57
N SER A 915 -29.92 -9.30 16.35
CA SER A 915 -30.78 -8.75 15.30
C SER A 915 -30.11 -8.71 13.92
N GLU A 916 -28.81 -8.39 13.87
CA GLU A 916 -28.12 -8.15 12.62
C GLU A 916 -27.50 -9.41 12.01
N LEU A 917 -27.16 -10.43 12.81
CA LEU A 917 -26.37 -11.58 12.35
C LEU A 917 -27.17 -12.88 12.13
N ASP A 918 -28.46 -12.75 11.79
CA ASP A 918 -29.30 -13.90 11.45
C ASP A 918 -28.95 -14.48 10.06
N ILE A 919 -28.22 -15.60 10.04
CA ILE A 919 -27.87 -16.35 8.81
C ILE A 919 -29.10 -16.71 7.97
N SER A 920 -30.28 -16.92 8.59
CA SER A 920 -31.49 -17.24 7.84
C SER A 920 -32.02 -16.09 6.98
N GLN A 921 -31.51 -14.87 7.20
CA GLN A 921 -31.80 -13.69 6.39
C GLN A 921 -30.68 -13.36 5.39
N MET A 922 -29.57 -14.08 5.44
CA MET A 922 -28.39 -13.83 4.60
C MET A 922 -28.37 -14.76 3.39
N ILE A 923 -27.96 -14.21 2.26
CA ILE A 923 -27.60 -15.00 1.08
C ILE A 923 -26.15 -15.44 1.19
N ILE A 924 -25.84 -16.62 0.66
CA ILE A 924 -24.49 -17.15 0.59
C ILE A 924 -24.14 -17.25 -0.89
N LEU A 925 -22.99 -16.74 -1.31
CA LEU A 925 -22.51 -16.80 -2.67
C LEU A 925 -21.13 -17.47 -2.69
N VAL A 926 -20.99 -18.47 -3.55
CA VAL A 926 -19.75 -19.20 -3.77
C VAL A 926 -19.37 -19.15 -5.25
N VAL A 927 -18.17 -18.66 -5.55
CA VAL A 927 -17.59 -18.74 -6.90
C VAL A 927 -16.46 -19.75 -6.86
N GLY A 928 -16.56 -20.84 -7.61
CA GLY A 928 -15.56 -21.92 -7.58
C GLY A 928 -15.89 -23.04 -8.56
N ASP A 929 -15.01 -24.05 -8.62
CA ASP A 929 -15.19 -25.22 -9.49
C ASP A 929 -16.38 -26.05 -9.02
N LYS A 930 -17.56 -25.82 -9.62
CA LYS A 930 -18.84 -26.37 -9.17
C LYS A 930 -18.79 -27.89 -9.09
N ALA A 931 -18.14 -28.53 -10.07
CA ALA A 931 -18.01 -29.98 -10.14
C ALA A 931 -17.25 -30.58 -8.94
N LYS A 932 -16.39 -29.80 -8.28
CA LYS A 932 -15.65 -30.22 -7.09
C LYS A 932 -16.34 -29.87 -5.78
N ILE A 933 -17.13 -28.80 -5.74
CA ILE A 933 -17.63 -28.23 -4.48
C ILE A 933 -19.13 -28.52 -4.23
N GLU A 934 -19.94 -28.74 -5.26
CA GLU A 934 -21.40 -28.80 -5.13
C GLU A 934 -21.87 -29.95 -4.22
N ALA A 935 -21.27 -31.14 -4.36
CA ALA A 935 -21.63 -32.29 -3.54
C ALA A 935 -21.36 -32.04 -2.05
N ASP A 936 -20.21 -31.45 -1.73
CA ASP A 936 -19.83 -31.13 -0.35
C ASP A 936 -20.69 -29.98 0.20
N LEU A 937 -21.00 -28.95 -0.61
CA LEU A 937 -21.90 -27.87 -0.21
C LEU A 937 -23.31 -28.38 0.10
N ALA A 938 -23.81 -29.36 -0.66
CA ALA A 938 -25.13 -29.94 -0.44
C ALA A 938 -25.25 -30.63 0.94
N THR A 939 -24.14 -31.11 1.50
CA THR A 939 -24.12 -31.71 2.85
C THR A 939 -24.44 -30.72 3.96
N LEU A 940 -24.32 -29.41 3.71
CA LEU A 940 -24.63 -28.35 4.68
C LEU A 940 -26.15 -28.15 4.87
N GLY A 941 -26.99 -28.74 4.02
CA GLY A 941 -28.45 -28.72 4.16
C GLY A 941 -29.12 -27.42 3.73
N TYR A 942 -28.41 -26.54 3.02
CA TYR A 942 -28.95 -25.31 2.44
C TYR A 942 -29.41 -25.55 0.99
N PRO A 943 -30.51 -24.92 0.52
CA PRO A 943 -30.85 -24.87 -0.90
C PRO A 943 -29.69 -24.31 -1.73
N ILE A 944 -29.39 -24.96 -2.85
CA ILE A 944 -28.35 -24.53 -3.79
C ILE A 944 -29.00 -24.04 -5.08
N GLU A 945 -28.68 -22.82 -5.51
CA GLU A 945 -29.08 -22.25 -6.79
C GLU A 945 -27.83 -21.94 -7.63
N THR A 946 -27.81 -22.34 -8.89
CA THR A 946 -26.72 -21.96 -9.80
C THR A 946 -27.05 -20.63 -10.48
N LEU A 947 -26.12 -19.68 -10.43
CA LEU A 947 -26.22 -18.41 -11.13
C LEU A 947 -25.44 -18.45 -12.43
N VAL A 948 -25.96 -17.73 -13.42
CA VAL A 948 -25.28 -17.42 -14.67
C VAL A 948 -25.21 -15.90 -14.74
N LEU A 949 -23.99 -15.37 -14.81
CA LEU A 949 -23.71 -13.93 -14.90
C LEU A 949 -23.83 -13.42 -16.35
#